data_AF-A0A068NQQ4-F1
#
_entry.id   AF-A0A068NQQ4-F1
#
_cell.length_a   1.000
_cell.length_b   1.000
_cell.length_c   1.000
_cell.angle_alpha   90.00
_cell.angle_beta   90.00
_cell.angle_gamma   90.00
#
_symmetry.space_group_name_H-M   'P 1'
#
loop_
_entity.id
_entity.type
_entity.pdbx_description
1 polymer ?
#
loop_
_entity_poly.entity_id
_entity_poly.type
_entity_poly.pdbx_seq_one_letter_code
_entity_poly.pdbx_strand_id
1 'polypeptide(L)'
;MNRMRRAFTLIELLTVMTISAILLGLIVLPLFQSFNLTRAAQAFAEAQDRAKILTDRIARETGNAYAVRNSSSLIDSVVNGVATKVPQNALIISLPNQARNAWRDVVLPYTKLDLVRPAEGDQTLNGAGSWVDPVTGKTDPTLQAPKGQVVLPVAPGFGMIRYFIGRRDPFLNYNNPYDALLMGINGNRDNLYVMYRAEVQPWVRRANKNTPTQAGTIRWRPNLKYFASNDSSDPELDDTQIVDMDDPRFFEPNRNAGGVYIDDQGPDPTYSPSHAQRIHNWLTRAVVQTEVSRYDMILPVYDRRTRLVEYDSNSIPRVMPLVQFRPERVSNDPAAGQVAVRQGSESDTAESAGPDVFRTQYGQWSNPIVRLFPHGWAPATPYEISLTAVNAGAPGQPPGAMVYMYNPAVSAIDFDPANLVGAFDLYTYNALSGYQTSATQRFYPFTQAVASANSLSGWLSAGAIQGLTALDRRAMFTPYAFDANRGRIVTSFSISEVGDTSVTNPPDPDNLPVWPADAETPSHPAPPYTPINDPDLTGNFYDPKFDTINEKFNKVANDFQSLLPNNVDRFLDLRVTPNSDGTPSPLFPNPITGQATGFVYPTPDGGNRSRVQIVPGSDTVYGPDQLPGPNYGSEVRYTRISTGDPGPNQYKINYADLQEPTNSSGSIDYSVQFDGISMAGFNPRTYDPQNIVSAVLQPRFKVGYIKFNSDPNVPLPEGNIRVSYRFYFTGQRAGQAAIPGQTKTSSFAVDYDTRQLMNVLLTIRNYPQSSIPNPQTVTLKSTATVRNYTR
;
A
#
# COMPACT_ATOMS: atom_id res chain seq x y z
N MET A 1 101.13 17.47 -38.89
CA MET A 1 99.64 17.45 -38.82
C MET A 1 99.16 16.11 -39.35
N ASN A 2 98.70 15.21 -38.49
CA ASN A 2 97.85 14.07 -38.86
C ASN A 2 97.08 13.65 -37.61
N ARG A 3 95.83 14.14 -37.47
CA ARG A 3 94.92 13.72 -36.40
C ARG A 3 94.48 12.28 -36.69
N MET A 4 95.12 11.32 -36.03
CA MET A 4 94.62 9.94 -35.97
C MET A 4 93.25 9.93 -35.30
N ARG A 5 92.19 9.64 -36.09
CA ARG A 5 90.90 9.24 -35.56
C ARG A 5 91.07 7.84 -34.94
N ARG A 6 91.18 7.75 -33.62
CA ARG A 6 91.12 6.47 -32.91
C ARG A 6 89.68 5.93 -33.02
N ALA A 7 89.53 4.76 -33.61
CA ALA A 7 88.27 4.01 -33.60
C ALA A 7 88.05 3.40 -32.20
N PHE A 8 86.78 3.30 -31.79
CA PHE A 8 86.37 2.73 -30.50
C PHE A 8 86.85 1.28 -30.35
N THR A 9 87.25 0.91 -29.14
CA THR A 9 87.62 -0.46 -28.79
C THR A 9 86.36 -1.33 -28.62
N LEU A 10 86.47 -2.64 -28.84
CA LEU A 10 85.34 -3.58 -28.76
C LEU A 10 84.65 -3.56 -27.37
N ILE A 11 85.42 -3.33 -26.30
CA ILE A 11 84.90 -3.25 -24.94
C ILE A 11 84.11 -1.96 -24.68
N GLU A 12 84.52 -0.83 -25.28
CA GLU A 12 83.75 0.42 -25.23
C GLU A 12 82.41 0.27 -25.96
N LEU A 13 82.40 -0.40 -27.11
CA LEU A 13 81.17 -0.64 -27.87
C LEU A 13 80.20 -1.56 -27.12
N LEU A 14 80.69 -2.62 -26.47
CA LEU A 14 79.91 -3.49 -25.60
C LEU A 14 79.34 -2.73 -24.39
N THR A 15 80.15 -1.92 -23.72
CA THR A 15 79.73 -1.14 -22.54
C THR A 15 78.65 -0.13 -22.91
N VAL A 16 78.80 0.56 -24.05
CA VAL A 16 77.79 1.49 -24.58
C VAL A 16 76.50 0.76 -24.93
N MET A 17 76.56 -0.43 -25.54
CA MET A 17 75.36 -1.23 -25.81
C MET A 17 74.66 -1.67 -24.53
N THR A 18 75.39 -2.10 -23.51
CA THR A 18 74.82 -2.51 -22.21
C THR A 18 74.18 -1.33 -21.48
N ILE A 19 74.87 -0.19 -21.40
CA ILE A 19 74.31 1.03 -20.79
C ILE A 19 73.07 1.50 -21.56
N SER A 20 73.12 1.47 -22.90
CA SER A 20 71.97 1.83 -23.74
C SER A 20 70.79 0.88 -23.51
N ALA A 21 71.02 -0.43 -23.40
CA ALA A 21 69.97 -1.40 -23.12
C ALA A 21 69.33 -1.20 -21.73
N ILE A 22 70.14 -0.87 -20.71
CA ILE A 22 69.65 -0.57 -19.36
C ILE A 22 68.85 0.73 -19.35
N LEU A 23 69.36 1.80 -19.97
CA LEU A 23 68.67 3.09 -20.07
C LEU A 23 67.37 2.97 -20.87
N LEU A 24 67.39 2.23 -21.97
CA LEU A 24 66.21 1.99 -22.80
C LEU A 24 65.19 1.13 -22.03
N GLY A 25 65.62 0.12 -21.26
CA GLY A 25 64.76 -0.62 -20.35
C GLY A 25 64.11 0.24 -19.26
N LEU A 26 64.89 1.12 -18.63
CA LEU A 26 64.43 2.04 -17.58
C LEU A 26 63.44 3.09 -18.10
N ILE A 27 63.52 3.48 -19.38
CA ILE A 27 62.59 4.44 -20.00
C ILE A 27 61.35 3.71 -20.56
N VAL A 28 61.54 2.60 -21.25
CA VAL A 28 60.48 1.91 -22.00
C VAL A 28 59.52 1.15 -21.09
N LEU A 29 59.99 0.52 -20.02
CA LEU A 29 59.11 -0.21 -19.10
C LEU A 29 58.09 0.70 -18.39
N PRO A 30 58.47 1.85 -17.80
CA PRO A 30 57.50 2.78 -17.22
C PRO A 30 56.57 3.42 -18.25
N LEU A 31 57.01 3.64 -19.50
CA LEU A 31 56.15 4.14 -20.57
C LEU A 31 55.02 3.14 -20.89
N PHE A 32 55.34 1.86 -21.05
CA PHE A 32 54.30 0.83 -21.26
C PHE A 32 53.35 0.70 -20.08
N GLN A 33 53.86 0.79 -18.85
CA GLN A 33 53.01 0.80 -17.65
C GLN A 33 52.10 2.03 -17.61
N SER A 34 52.62 3.21 -17.97
CA SER A 34 51.83 4.45 -18.03
C SER A 34 50.72 4.36 -19.07
N PHE A 35 50.99 3.86 -20.28
CA PHE A 35 49.96 3.63 -21.29
C PHE A 35 48.89 2.61 -20.84
N ASN A 36 49.30 1.54 -20.15
CA ASN A 36 48.37 0.57 -19.60
C ASN A 36 47.47 1.18 -18.51
N LEU A 37 48.03 2.02 -17.63
CA LEU A 37 47.27 2.75 -16.62
C LEU A 37 46.29 3.75 -17.23
N THR A 38 46.71 4.53 -18.23
CA THR A 38 45.82 5.47 -18.93
C THR A 38 44.68 4.75 -19.65
N ARG A 39 44.96 3.63 -20.33
CA ARG A 39 43.92 2.80 -20.96
C ARG A 39 42.97 2.18 -19.95
N ALA A 40 43.49 1.71 -18.81
CA ALA A 40 42.67 1.18 -17.73
C ALA A 40 41.76 2.26 -17.11
N ALA A 41 42.27 3.49 -16.93
CA ALA A 41 41.51 4.62 -16.42
C ALA A 41 40.39 5.05 -17.39
N GLN A 42 40.68 5.12 -18.70
CA GLN A 42 39.67 5.39 -19.73
C GLN A 42 38.57 4.32 -19.75
N ALA A 43 38.97 3.05 -19.72
CA ALA A 43 38.08 1.90 -19.68
C ALA A 43 37.18 1.88 -18.43
N PHE A 44 37.69 2.36 -17.28
CA PHE A 44 36.94 2.48 -16.04
C PHE A 44 35.92 3.63 -16.09
N ALA A 45 36.33 4.81 -16.56
CA ALA A 45 35.42 5.96 -16.72
C ALA A 45 34.26 5.64 -17.68
N GLU A 46 34.56 5.01 -18.82
CA GLU A 46 33.54 4.58 -19.77
C GLU A 46 32.59 3.54 -19.18
N ALA A 47 33.10 2.59 -18.38
CA ALA A 47 32.25 1.63 -17.68
C ALA A 47 31.31 2.31 -16.68
N GLN A 48 31.76 3.31 -15.94
CA GLN A 48 30.91 4.08 -15.01
C GLN A 48 29.79 4.83 -15.73
N ASP A 49 30.13 5.58 -16.79
CA ASP A 49 29.15 6.35 -17.55
C ASP A 49 28.09 5.45 -18.19
N ARG A 50 28.52 4.31 -18.77
CA ARG A 50 27.61 3.33 -19.37
C ARG A 50 26.73 2.66 -18.32
N ALA A 51 27.31 2.27 -17.19
CA ALA A 51 26.54 1.69 -16.09
C ALA A 51 25.44 2.65 -15.64
N LYS A 52 25.78 3.93 -15.44
CA LYS A 52 24.83 4.96 -14.99
C LYS A 52 23.69 5.17 -15.99
N ILE A 53 24.03 5.36 -17.27
CA ILE A 53 23.01 5.55 -18.33
C ILE A 53 22.08 4.33 -18.40
N LEU A 54 22.63 3.12 -18.28
CA LEU A 54 21.87 1.88 -18.35
C LEU A 54 20.97 1.70 -17.12
N THR A 55 21.49 1.90 -15.91
CA THR A 55 20.69 1.80 -14.67
C THR A 55 19.59 2.85 -14.63
N ASP A 56 19.87 4.09 -15.05
CA ASP A 56 18.87 5.17 -15.09
C ASP A 56 17.78 4.87 -16.12
N ARG A 57 18.14 4.28 -17.28
CA ARG A 57 17.18 3.85 -18.29
C ARG A 57 16.27 2.74 -17.76
N ILE A 58 16.85 1.68 -17.20
CA ILE A 58 16.07 0.56 -16.66
C ILE A 58 15.15 1.07 -15.55
N ALA A 59 15.66 1.92 -14.65
CA ALA A 59 14.86 2.48 -13.57
C ALA A 59 13.69 3.34 -14.08
N ARG A 60 13.93 4.18 -15.10
CA ARG A 60 12.89 4.99 -15.74
C ARG A 60 11.83 4.15 -16.45
N GLU A 61 12.25 3.15 -17.22
CA GLU A 61 11.32 2.24 -17.90
C GLU A 61 10.51 1.41 -16.91
N THR A 62 11.16 0.94 -15.84
CA THR A 62 10.49 0.22 -14.74
C THR A 62 9.44 1.11 -14.05
N GLY A 63 9.74 2.39 -13.80
CA GLY A 63 8.80 3.31 -13.16
C GLY A 63 7.66 3.81 -14.05
N ASN A 64 7.83 3.71 -15.37
CA ASN A 64 6.79 4.03 -16.35
C ASN A 64 5.97 2.82 -16.79
N ALA A 65 6.38 1.60 -16.44
CA ALA A 65 5.66 0.38 -16.76
C ALA A 65 4.28 0.35 -16.08
N TYR A 66 3.29 -0.21 -16.78
CA TYR A 66 1.99 -0.54 -16.19
C TYR A 66 2.17 -1.58 -15.08
N ALA A 67 2.97 -2.60 -15.35
CA ALA A 67 3.29 -3.66 -14.40
C ALA A 67 4.67 -4.25 -14.65
N VAL A 68 5.24 -4.84 -13.61
CA VAL A 68 6.43 -5.67 -13.69
C VAL A 68 6.00 -7.11 -13.44
N ARG A 69 6.26 -7.98 -14.42
CA ARG A 69 6.09 -9.43 -14.23
C ARG A 69 7.27 -9.93 -13.41
N ASN A 70 7.08 -9.98 -12.11
CA ASN A 70 8.02 -10.60 -11.18
C ASN A 70 7.20 -11.32 -10.12
N SER A 71 7.09 -12.64 -10.27
CA SER A 71 6.51 -13.46 -9.23
C SER A 71 7.63 -14.25 -8.55
N SER A 72 7.52 -14.39 -7.23
CA SER A 72 8.37 -15.25 -6.42
C SER A 72 8.08 -16.74 -6.64
N SER A 73 7.23 -17.08 -7.63
CA SER A 73 6.88 -18.46 -7.93
C SER A 73 8.06 -19.21 -8.54
N LEU A 74 8.04 -20.52 -8.30
CA LEU A 74 8.96 -21.45 -8.92
C LEU A 74 8.24 -22.13 -10.08
N ILE A 75 8.91 -22.20 -11.22
CA ILE A 75 8.45 -22.89 -12.43
C ILE A 75 9.17 -24.23 -12.60
N ASP A 76 8.50 -25.20 -13.20
CA ASP A 76 9.12 -26.46 -13.60
C ASP A 76 10.05 -26.24 -14.79
N SER A 77 11.30 -26.67 -14.65
CA SER A 77 12.25 -26.75 -15.74
C SER A 77 13.09 -28.01 -15.62
N VAL A 78 13.90 -28.30 -16.63
CA VAL A 78 14.94 -29.32 -16.55
C VAL A 78 16.26 -28.60 -16.40
N VAL A 79 17.17 -29.08 -15.55
CA VAL A 79 18.53 -28.56 -15.38
C VAL A 79 19.47 -29.76 -15.37
N ASN A 80 20.41 -29.84 -16.32
CA ASN A 80 21.33 -30.98 -16.46
C ASN A 80 20.61 -32.35 -16.51
N GLY A 81 19.44 -32.43 -17.15
CA GLY A 81 18.64 -33.66 -17.27
C GLY A 81 17.76 -34.00 -16.06
N VAL A 82 17.71 -33.14 -15.04
CA VAL A 82 16.90 -33.34 -13.82
C VAL A 82 15.78 -32.30 -13.75
N ALA A 83 14.55 -32.74 -13.52
CA ALA A 83 13.41 -31.86 -13.27
C ALA A 83 13.66 -31.02 -11.99
N THR A 84 13.69 -29.71 -12.13
CA THR A 84 14.11 -28.76 -11.10
C THR A 84 13.17 -27.55 -11.09
N LYS A 85 12.78 -27.12 -9.89
CA LYS A 85 12.01 -25.90 -9.67
C LYS A 85 12.94 -24.68 -9.73
N VAL A 86 12.70 -23.77 -10.66
CA VAL A 86 13.55 -22.60 -10.94
C VAL A 86 12.74 -21.32 -10.72
N PRO A 87 13.32 -20.22 -10.17
CA PRO A 87 12.59 -18.95 -10.06
C PRO A 87 12.17 -18.41 -11.44
N GLN A 88 10.96 -17.84 -11.55
CA GLN A 88 10.42 -17.31 -12.81
C GLN A 88 11.30 -16.25 -13.48
N ASN A 89 12.03 -15.46 -12.69
CA ASN A 89 12.93 -14.39 -13.14
C ASN A 89 14.38 -14.87 -13.35
N ALA A 90 14.62 -16.18 -13.33
CA ALA A 90 15.91 -16.77 -13.59
C ALA A 90 16.09 -17.09 -15.09
N LEU A 91 17.36 -17.22 -15.49
CA LEU A 91 17.76 -17.73 -16.79
C LEU A 91 18.69 -18.92 -16.59
N ILE A 92 18.59 -19.90 -17.47
CA ILE A 92 19.53 -21.02 -17.53
C ILE A 92 20.57 -20.70 -18.60
N ILE A 93 21.84 -20.81 -18.22
CA ILE A 93 22.99 -20.60 -19.10
C ILE A 93 23.84 -21.86 -19.19
N SER A 94 24.65 -21.99 -20.23
CA SER A 94 25.52 -23.14 -20.45
C SER A 94 27.01 -22.78 -20.35
N LEU A 95 27.71 -23.46 -19.45
CA LEU A 95 29.13 -23.22 -19.16
C LEU A 95 29.96 -24.51 -19.20
N PRO A 96 31.28 -24.43 -19.46
CA PRO A 96 32.12 -25.62 -19.44
C PRO A 96 32.24 -26.20 -18.02
N ASN A 97 32.21 -27.52 -17.90
CA ASN A 97 32.49 -28.23 -16.65
C ASN A 97 33.98 -28.13 -16.25
N GLN A 98 34.32 -28.64 -15.06
CA GLN A 98 35.71 -28.61 -14.55
C GLN A 98 36.74 -29.24 -15.51
N ALA A 99 36.39 -30.37 -16.15
CA ALA A 99 37.25 -31.05 -17.11
C ALA A 99 37.28 -30.38 -18.50
N ARG A 100 36.50 -29.31 -18.70
CA ARG A 100 36.37 -28.53 -19.95
C ARG A 100 36.03 -29.38 -21.17
N ASN A 101 35.39 -30.52 -20.96
CA ASN A 101 35.04 -31.50 -22.00
C ASN A 101 33.53 -31.65 -22.20
N ALA A 102 32.72 -31.06 -21.30
CA ALA A 102 31.27 -31.07 -21.40
C ALA A 102 30.70 -29.70 -20.98
N TRP A 103 29.50 -29.42 -21.45
CA TRP A 103 28.75 -28.21 -21.12
C TRP A 103 27.67 -28.55 -20.09
N ARG A 104 27.48 -27.65 -19.13
CA ARG A 104 26.56 -27.81 -18.00
C ARG A 104 25.69 -26.58 -17.83
N ASP A 105 24.44 -26.83 -17.50
CA ASP A 105 23.43 -25.83 -17.24
C ASP A 105 23.65 -25.22 -15.85
N VAL A 106 23.59 -23.90 -15.78
CA VAL A 106 23.69 -23.13 -14.54
C VAL A 106 22.52 -22.15 -14.45
N VAL A 107 21.84 -22.15 -13.31
CA VAL A 107 20.69 -21.30 -13.04
C VAL A 107 21.17 -19.95 -12.50
N LEU A 108 20.78 -18.86 -13.16
CA LEU A 108 21.07 -17.49 -12.73
C LEU A 108 19.79 -16.78 -12.28
N PRO A 109 19.52 -16.68 -10.96
CA PRO A 109 18.33 -16.00 -10.46
C PRO A 109 18.38 -14.49 -10.69
N TYR A 110 17.22 -13.85 -10.81
CA TYR A 110 17.06 -12.40 -10.97
C TYR A 110 17.72 -11.80 -12.21
N THR A 111 17.93 -12.58 -13.29
CA THR A 111 18.61 -12.11 -14.51
C THR A 111 17.67 -11.77 -15.66
N LYS A 112 16.36 -12.00 -15.48
CA LYS A 112 15.29 -11.62 -16.40
C LYS A 112 14.35 -10.61 -15.74
N LEU A 113 14.00 -9.54 -16.45
CA LEU A 113 13.01 -8.55 -16.02
C LEU A 113 12.03 -8.28 -17.16
N ASP A 114 10.75 -8.44 -16.87
CA ASP A 114 9.65 -8.27 -17.82
C ASP A 114 8.76 -7.10 -17.40
N LEU A 115 8.64 -6.11 -18.27
CA LEU A 115 7.88 -4.88 -18.07
C LEU A 115 6.70 -4.83 -19.03
N VAL A 116 5.48 -4.74 -18.51
CA VAL A 116 4.27 -4.49 -19.30
C VAL A 116 4.16 -3.00 -19.55
N ARG A 117 4.11 -2.59 -20.82
CA ARG A 117 3.99 -1.17 -21.17
C ARG A 117 2.57 -0.64 -20.89
N PRO A 118 2.41 0.65 -20.57
CA PRO A 118 1.10 1.27 -20.54
C PRO A 118 0.48 1.33 -21.95
N ALA A 119 -0.84 1.45 -21.99
CA ALA A 119 -1.61 1.72 -23.19
C ALA A 119 -1.22 3.07 -23.79
N GLU A 120 -0.96 3.11 -25.10
CA GLU A 120 -0.62 4.33 -25.85
C GLU A 120 -1.57 4.48 -27.04
N GLY A 121 -1.96 5.70 -27.38
CA GLY A 121 -2.75 6.01 -28.58
C GLY A 121 -4.13 5.35 -28.63
N ASP A 122 -4.70 5.30 -29.84
CA ASP A 122 -5.97 4.64 -30.11
C ASP A 122 -5.77 3.12 -30.22
N GLN A 123 -6.43 2.37 -29.33
CA GLN A 123 -6.41 0.91 -29.29
C GLN A 123 -7.46 0.26 -30.22
N THR A 124 -8.12 1.05 -31.07
CA THR A 124 -9.01 0.51 -32.09
C THR A 124 -8.20 0.00 -33.29
N LEU A 125 -8.51 -1.23 -33.69
CA LEU A 125 -7.99 -1.84 -34.92
C LEU A 125 -9.02 -1.63 -36.02
N ASN A 126 -8.57 -1.24 -37.21
CA ASN A 126 -9.43 -1.28 -38.39
C ASN A 126 -9.75 -2.75 -38.77
N GLY A 127 -10.77 -2.96 -39.60
CA GLY A 127 -11.27 -4.28 -40.00
C GLY A 127 -10.22 -5.26 -40.57
N ALA A 128 -9.04 -4.77 -40.97
CA ALA A 128 -7.90 -5.54 -41.46
C ALA A 128 -6.83 -5.89 -40.40
N GLY A 129 -7.02 -5.55 -39.11
CA GLY A 129 -6.05 -5.87 -38.05
C GLY A 129 -4.82 -4.95 -38.00
N SER A 130 -4.89 -3.77 -38.59
CA SER A 130 -3.84 -2.75 -38.57
C SER A 130 -4.24 -1.55 -37.71
N TRP A 131 -3.23 -0.91 -37.09
CA TRP A 131 -3.42 0.26 -36.22
C TRP A 131 -3.53 1.56 -37.01
N VAL A 132 -4.18 2.55 -36.43
CA VAL A 132 -4.23 3.92 -36.97
C VAL A 132 -3.02 4.69 -36.45
N ASP A 133 -2.25 5.29 -37.36
CA ASP A 133 -1.17 6.20 -36.99
C ASP A 133 -1.76 7.52 -36.47
N PRO A 134 -1.46 7.94 -35.24
CA PRO A 134 -2.01 9.16 -34.64
C PRO A 134 -1.59 10.44 -35.35
N VAL A 135 -0.48 10.42 -36.10
CA VAL A 135 0.04 11.61 -36.80
C VAL A 135 -0.66 11.81 -38.14
N THR A 136 -0.92 10.72 -38.86
CA THR A 136 -1.49 10.77 -40.20
C THR A 136 -2.99 10.46 -40.25
N GLY A 137 -3.56 9.91 -39.18
CA GLY A 137 -4.96 9.47 -39.10
C GLY A 137 -5.29 8.32 -40.06
N LYS A 138 -4.28 7.68 -40.64
CA LYS A 138 -4.41 6.59 -41.61
C LYS A 138 -3.99 5.27 -40.99
N THR A 139 -4.54 4.18 -41.51
CA THR A 139 -4.10 2.83 -41.19
C THR A 139 -2.63 2.65 -41.61
N ASP A 140 -1.76 2.35 -40.66
CA ASP A 140 -0.38 1.96 -40.93
C ASP A 140 -0.24 0.45 -40.65
N PRO A 141 -0.10 -0.40 -41.70
CA PRO A 141 0.03 -1.83 -41.53
C PRO A 141 1.41 -2.25 -40.98
N THR A 142 2.37 -1.33 -40.89
CA THR A 142 3.70 -1.60 -40.32
C THR A 142 3.72 -1.40 -38.80
N LEU A 143 2.76 -0.65 -38.24
CA LEU A 143 2.61 -0.53 -36.80
C LEU A 143 2.26 -1.90 -36.22
N GLN A 144 3.08 -2.35 -35.28
CA GLN A 144 2.82 -3.58 -34.54
C GLN A 144 1.97 -3.28 -33.29
N ALA A 145 2.14 -2.11 -32.66
CA ALA A 145 1.38 -1.63 -31.50
C ALA A 145 0.75 -0.26 -31.79
N PRO A 146 -0.32 0.11 -31.04
CA PRO A 146 -0.78 1.48 -30.95
C PRO A 146 0.36 2.43 -30.61
N LYS A 147 0.39 3.61 -31.24
CA LYS A 147 1.36 4.66 -30.99
C LYS A 147 0.60 5.92 -30.62
N GLY A 148 1.09 6.70 -29.65
CA GLY A 148 0.46 7.95 -29.25
C GLY A 148 0.75 8.34 -27.81
N GLN A 149 -0.08 9.23 -27.26
CA GLN A 149 -0.02 9.59 -25.85
C GLN A 149 -0.51 8.43 -24.98
N VAL A 150 -0.02 8.36 -23.74
CA VAL A 150 -0.49 7.37 -22.77
C VAL A 150 -1.97 7.60 -22.47
N VAL A 151 -2.77 6.55 -22.54
CA VAL A 151 -4.21 6.61 -22.24
C VAL A 151 -4.40 6.79 -20.74
N LEU A 152 -5.27 7.73 -20.35
CA LEU A 152 -5.64 7.99 -18.97
C LEU A 152 -7.13 7.60 -18.75
N PRO A 153 -7.47 6.81 -17.71
CA PRO A 153 -6.57 6.22 -16.71
C PRO A 153 -5.62 5.18 -17.31
N VAL A 154 -4.45 5.04 -16.69
CA VAL A 154 -3.36 4.16 -17.18
C VAL A 154 -3.85 2.72 -17.26
N ALA A 155 -3.94 2.19 -18.48
CA ALA A 155 -4.38 0.82 -18.81
C ALA A 155 -3.21 -0.03 -19.32
N PRO A 156 -3.30 -1.37 -19.32
CA PRO A 156 -2.24 -2.22 -19.88
C PRO A 156 -2.18 -2.05 -21.41
N GLY A 157 -0.97 -1.92 -21.94
CA GLY A 157 -0.71 -1.92 -23.38
C GLY A 157 -0.44 -3.31 -23.93
N PHE A 158 -0.34 -3.42 -25.26
CA PHE A 158 -0.08 -4.69 -25.96
C PHE A 158 1.40 -5.10 -26.02
N GLY A 159 2.31 -4.22 -25.60
CA GLY A 159 3.76 -4.43 -25.66
C GLY A 159 4.38 -4.80 -24.31
N MET A 160 5.43 -5.61 -24.36
CA MET A 160 6.31 -5.94 -23.23
C MET A 160 7.75 -5.59 -23.56
N ILE A 161 8.46 -5.02 -22.60
CA ILE A 161 9.93 -4.85 -22.64
C ILE A 161 10.55 -5.94 -21.77
N ARG A 162 11.47 -6.70 -22.33
CA ARG A 162 12.26 -7.72 -21.62
C ARG A 162 13.71 -7.32 -21.56
N TYR A 163 14.25 -7.26 -20.35
CA TYR A 163 15.69 -7.22 -20.08
C TYR A 163 16.16 -8.60 -19.65
N PHE A 164 17.25 -9.07 -20.24
CA PHE A 164 17.76 -10.42 -19.98
C PHE A 164 19.24 -10.54 -20.31
N ILE A 165 19.89 -11.56 -19.75
CA ILE A 165 21.26 -11.94 -20.11
C ILE A 165 21.20 -13.05 -21.17
N GLY A 166 22.02 -12.95 -22.21
CA GLY A 166 22.15 -13.99 -23.22
C GLY A 166 23.54 -14.01 -23.82
N ARG A 167 23.92 -15.12 -24.47
CA ARG A 167 25.17 -15.16 -25.24
C ARG A 167 25.07 -14.23 -26.45
N ARG A 168 26.18 -13.60 -26.81
CA ARG A 168 26.27 -12.74 -28.01
C ARG A 168 25.84 -13.47 -29.28
N ASP A 169 26.28 -14.72 -29.40
CA ASP A 169 25.78 -15.70 -30.33
C ASP A 169 25.32 -16.95 -29.56
N PRO A 170 23.99 -17.13 -29.38
CA PRO A 170 23.41 -18.30 -28.72
C PRO A 170 23.79 -19.63 -29.38
N PHE A 171 24.12 -19.62 -30.68
CA PHE A 171 24.50 -20.79 -31.46
C PHE A 171 26.00 -21.01 -31.52
N LEU A 172 26.77 -20.34 -30.68
CA LEU A 172 28.16 -20.66 -30.42
C LEU A 172 28.36 -20.94 -28.94
N ASN A 173 29.36 -21.75 -28.62
CA ASN A 173 29.76 -21.99 -27.24
C ASN A 173 30.24 -20.69 -26.59
N TYR A 174 30.03 -20.55 -25.27
CA TYR A 174 30.61 -19.43 -24.54
C TYR A 174 32.13 -19.41 -24.78
N ASN A 175 32.70 -18.25 -25.07
CA ASN A 175 34.12 -18.11 -25.26
C ASN A 175 34.63 -16.80 -24.64
N ASN A 176 35.46 -16.90 -23.61
CA ASN A 176 36.14 -15.78 -22.98
C ASN A 176 37.66 -15.92 -23.15
N PRO A 177 38.25 -15.27 -24.17
CA PRO A 177 39.68 -15.34 -24.43
C PRO A 177 40.52 -14.48 -23.44
N TYR A 178 39.90 -13.79 -22.48
CA TYR A 178 40.57 -12.73 -21.71
C TYR A 178 41.01 -13.15 -20.30
N ASP A 179 40.29 -14.05 -19.60
CA ASP A 179 40.51 -14.27 -18.16
C ASP A 179 41.14 -15.62 -17.77
N ALA A 180 41.16 -16.58 -18.70
CA ALA A 180 41.67 -17.95 -18.53
C ALA A 180 40.97 -18.80 -17.44
N LEU A 181 39.84 -18.35 -16.88
CA LEU A 181 39.23 -18.97 -15.69
C LEU A 181 38.43 -20.22 -16.07
N LEU A 182 37.33 -20.03 -16.79
CA LEU A 182 36.44 -21.12 -17.20
C LEU A 182 37.01 -21.92 -18.38
N MET A 183 37.94 -21.32 -19.12
CA MET A 183 38.56 -21.92 -20.31
C MET A 183 39.95 -21.36 -20.57
N GLY A 184 40.73 -22.01 -21.42
CA GLY A 184 42.04 -21.52 -21.81
C GLY A 184 41.95 -20.27 -22.68
N ILE A 185 42.94 -19.37 -22.53
CA ILE A 185 43.14 -18.24 -23.45
C ILE A 185 43.31 -18.80 -24.86
N ASN A 186 42.56 -18.24 -25.81
CA ASN A 186 42.57 -18.67 -27.20
C ASN A 186 42.44 -17.46 -28.13
N GLY A 187 42.75 -17.65 -29.42
CA GLY A 187 42.61 -16.62 -30.46
C GLY A 187 41.23 -16.59 -31.13
N ASN A 188 40.27 -17.37 -30.64
CA ASN A 188 38.93 -17.44 -31.23
C ASN A 188 38.13 -16.19 -30.88
N ARG A 189 37.12 -15.89 -31.70
CA ARG A 189 36.20 -14.78 -31.46
C ARG A 189 35.52 -14.93 -30.09
N ASP A 190 35.40 -13.83 -29.36
CA ASP A 190 34.70 -13.83 -28.07
C ASP A 190 33.20 -14.07 -28.23
N ASN A 191 32.64 -14.83 -27.29
CA ASN A 191 31.20 -15.08 -27.19
C ASN A 191 30.79 -15.03 -25.72
N LEU A 192 30.69 -13.80 -25.21
CA LEU A 192 30.40 -13.50 -23.81
C LEU A 192 28.88 -13.43 -23.56
N TYR A 193 28.50 -13.48 -22.28
CA TYR A 193 27.14 -13.16 -21.87
C TYR A 193 26.96 -11.65 -21.81
N VAL A 194 25.99 -11.13 -22.56
CA VAL A 194 25.69 -9.70 -22.68
C VAL A 194 24.26 -9.42 -22.25
N MET A 195 23.99 -8.17 -21.88
CA MET A 195 22.64 -7.75 -21.51
C MET A 195 21.88 -7.29 -22.75
N TYR A 196 20.73 -7.91 -22.97
CA TYR A 196 19.80 -7.58 -24.03
C TYR A 196 18.61 -6.78 -23.50
N ARG A 197 18.08 -5.91 -24.37
CA ARG A 197 16.76 -5.29 -24.24
C ARG A 197 15.97 -5.63 -25.48
N ALA A 198 14.81 -6.26 -25.32
CA ALA A 198 13.90 -6.57 -26.42
C ALA A 198 12.50 -6.03 -26.13
N GLU A 199 11.83 -5.52 -27.15
CA GLU A 199 10.44 -5.08 -27.02
C GLU A 199 9.57 -5.96 -27.92
N VAL A 200 8.70 -6.77 -27.33
CA VAL A 200 7.90 -7.76 -28.05
C VAL A 200 6.45 -7.68 -27.65
N GLN A 201 5.58 -8.29 -28.44
CA GLN A 201 4.17 -8.40 -28.13
C GLN A 201 3.87 -9.85 -27.77
N PRO A 202 3.37 -10.13 -26.55
CA PRO A 202 3.04 -11.50 -26.17
C PRO A 202 1.82 -12.04 -26.92
N TRP A 203 0.92 -11.15 -27.38
CA TRP A 203 -0.25 -11.50 -28.18
C TRP A 203 -0.27 -10.74 -29.49
N VAL A 204 -0.71 -11.42 -30.55
CA VAL A 204 -0.89 -10.84 -31.89
C VAL A 204 -2.27 -11.19 -32.40
N ARG A 205 -2.86 -10.28 -33.16
CA ARG A 205 -4.17 -10.48 -33.75
C ARG A 205 -4.01 -11.16 -35.12
N ARG A 206 -4.55 -12.38 -35.27
CA ARG A 206 -4.41 -13.18 -36.51
C ARG A 206 -5.64 -14.04 -36.80
N ALA A 207 -5.82 -14.40 -38.08
CA ALA A 207 -6.89 -15.29 -38.54
C ALA A 207 -6.63 -16.75 -38.16
N ASN A 208 -7.68 -17.57 -38.19
CA ASN A 208 -7.58 -19.00 -37.95
C ASN A 208 -6.87 -19.73 -39.11
N LYS A 209 -6.02 -20.71 -38.80
CA LYS A 209 -5.24 -21.53 -39.75
C LYS A 209 -6.14 -22.22 -40.79
N ASN A 210 -7.29 -22.72 -40.35
CA ASN A 210 -8.18 -23.54 -41.16
C ASN A 210 -9.26 -22.72 -41.91
N THR A 211 -9.38 -21.42 -41.63
CA THR A 211 -10.33 -20.50 -42.29
C THR A 211 -9.73 -19.10 -42.50
N PRO A 212 -8.60 -18.97 -43.22
CA PRO A 212 -7.90 -17.69 -43.40
C PRO A 212 -8.69 -16.67 -44.24
N THR A 213 -9.75 -17.09 -44.94
CA THR A 213 -10.53 -16.29 -45.89
C THR A 213 -11.90 -15.81 -45.38
N GLN A 214 -12.34 -16.21 -44.18
CA GLN A 214 -13.62 -15.74 -43.63
C GLN A 214 -13.46 -14.43 -42.83
N ALA A 215 -14.16 -13.38 -43.27
CA ALA A 215 -14.28 -12.12 -42.55
C ALA A 215 -15.06 -12.34 -41.24
N GLY A 216 -14.35 -12.49 -40.11
CA GLY A 216 -14.92 -12.75 -38.78
C GLY A 216 -14.02 -13.58 -37.85
N THR A 217 -12.98 -14.23 -38.37
CA THR A 217 -12.14 -15.20 -37.64
C THR A 217 -10.85 -14.64 -37.06
N ILE A 218 -10.68 -13.31 -37.02
CA ILE A 218 -9.46 -12.65 -36.53
C ILE A 218 -9.58 -12.38 -35.02
N ARG A 219 -8.83 -13.14 -34.21
CA ARG A 219 -8.83 -13.06 -32.73
C ARG A 219 -7.43 -12.77 -32.17
N TRP A 220 -7.37 -12.35 -30.91
CA TRP A 220 -6.11 -12.23 -30.17
C TRP A 220 -5.59 -13.62 -29.83
N ARG A 221 -4.34 -13.91 -30.23
CA ARG A 221 -3.71 -15.22 -30.00
C ARG A 221 -2.26 -15.04 -29.51
N PRO A 222 -1.69 -16.01 -28.77
CA PRO A 222 -0.29 -15.97 -28.37
C PRO A 222 0.66 -15.76 -29.56
N ASN A 223 1.70 -14.96 -29.34
CA ASN A 223 2.72 -14.70 -30.34
C ASN A 223 3.78 -15.80 -30.35
N LEU A 224 3.46 -16.89 -31.05
CA LEU A 224 4.32 -18.07 -31.16
C LEU A 224 5.67 -17.79 -31.86
N LYS A 225 5.83 -16.63 -32.51
CA LYS A 225 7.12 -16.20 -33.06
C LYS A 225 8.20 -16.09 -31.98
N TYR A 226 7.80 -15.71 -30.77
CA TYR A 226 8.71 -15.43 -29.65
C TYR A 226 8.47 -16.34 -28.45
N PHE A 227 7.24 -16.81 -28.22
CA PHE A 227 6.87 -17.56 -27.01
C PHE A 227 6.44 -18.98 -27.34
N ALA A 228 6.70 -19.91 -26.42
CA ALA A 228 6.11 -21.24 -26.49
C ALA A 228 4.64 -21.21 -26.01
N SER A 229 3.87 -22.23 -26.37
CA SER A 229 2.53 -22.50 -25.83
C SER A 229 2.60 -23.81 -25.05
N ASN A 230 1.91 -23.87 -23.92
CA ASN A 230 1.92 -25.04 -23.02
C ASN A 230 0.81 -26.07 -23.32
N ASP A 231 -0.03 -25.84 -24.33
CA ASP A 231 -1.11 -26.76 -24.69
C ASP A 231 -0.66 -27.76 -25.76
N SER A 232 -0.71 -29.05 -25.43
CA SER A 232 -0.39 -30.17 -26.30
C SER A 232 -1.61 -30.81 -26.96
N SER A 233 -2.83 -30.40 -26.61
CA SER A 233 -4.08 -30.94 -27.18
C SER A 233 -4.63 -30.00 -28.24
N ASP A 234 -4.13 -30.18 -29.47
CA ASP A 234 -4.55 -29.48 -30.68
C ASP A 234 -4.19 -27.97 -30.73
N PRO A 235 -3.01 -27.63 -31.30
CA PRO A 235 -2.62 -26.24 -31.48
C PRO A 235 -3.55 -25.42 -32.41
N GLU A 236 -4.57 -26.05 -33.03
CA GLU A 236 -5.41 -25.46 -34.07
C GLU A 236 -6.77 -24.93 -33.59
N LEU A 237 -7.26 -25.30 -32.40
CA LEU A 237 -8.66 -25.05 -32.03
C LEU A 237 -8.91 -24.18 -30.80
N ASP A 238 -7.97 -24.06 -29.86
CA ASP A 238 -8.31 -23.42 -28.58
C ASP A 238 -7.75 -22.00 -28.41
N ASP A 239 -8.66 -21.03 -28.23
CA ASP A 239 -8.34 -19.65 -27.84
C ASP A 239 -7.92 -19.56 -26.35
N THR A 240 -7.68 -20.71 -25.69
CA THR A 240 -7.27 -20.90 -24.29
C THR A 240 -5.76 -21.11 -24.10
N GLN A 241 -4.97 -21.18 -25.19
CA GLN A 241 -3.52 -21.38 -25.14
C GLN A 241 -2.83 -20.38 -24.21
N ILE A 242 -2.17 -20.89 -23.17
CA ILE A 242 -1.40 -20.05 -22.23
C ILE A 242 -0.02 -19.82 -22.84
N VAL A 243 0.32 -18.55 -23.01
CA VAL A 243 1.65 -18.13 -23.47
C VAL A 243 2.69 -18.41 -22.39
N ASP A 244 3.70 -19.23 -22.72
CA ASP A 244 4.84 -19.42 -21.82
C ASP A 244 5.81 -18.26 -21.97
N MET A 245 5.63 -17.26 -21.10
CA MET A 245 6.52 -16.12 -20.97
C MET A 245 7.66 -16.39 -19.98
N ASP A 246 7.58 -17.52 -19.27
CA ASP A 246 8.36 -17.76 -18.08
C ASP A 246 9.51 -18.74 -18.31
N ASP A 247 9.55 -19.39 -19.48
CA ASP A 247 10.64 -20.24 -19.97
C ASP A 247 12.04 -19.66 -19.63
N PRO A 248 12.81 -20.31 -18.75
CA PRO A 248 14.13 -19.87 -18.35
C PRO A 248 15.22 -20.21 -19.39
N ARG A 249 14.88 -21.00 -20.42
CA ARG A 249 15.76 -21.40 -21.54
C ARG A 249 15.40 -20.73 -22.86
N PHE A 250 14.47 -19.78 -22.88
CA PHE A 250 13.94 -19.20 -24.12
C PHE A 250 15.00 -18.65 -25.10
N PHE A 251 16.20 -18.33 -24.61
CA PHE A 251 17.32 -17.76 -25.37
C PHE A 251 18.58 -18.64 -25.38
N GLU A 252 18.47 -19.88 -24.92
CA GLU A 252 19.57 -20.85 -24.87
C GLU A 252 19.15 -22.10 -25.66
N PRO A 253 19.84 -22.45 -26.77
CA PRO A 253 19.40 -23.56 -27.61
C PRO A 253 19.52 -24.90 -26.89
N ASN A 254 18.58 -25.80 -27.17
CA ASN A 254 18.61 -27.16 -26.67
C ASN A 254 19.83 -27.91 -27.23
N ARG A 255 20.54 -28.60 -26.34
CA ARG A 255 21.80 -29.30 -26.64
C ARG A 255 21.78 -30.71 -26.05
N ASN A 256 22.29 -31.66 -26.82
CA ASN A 256 22.58 -33.01 -26.32
C ASN A 256 23.81 -32.98 -25.39
N ALA A 257 24.05 -34.08 -24.66
CA ALA A 257 25.21 -34.23 -23.78
C ALA A 257 26.58 -34.00 -24.46
N GLY A 258 26.65 -34.13 -25.80
CA GLY A 258 27.83 -33.82 -26.62
C GLY A 258 27.93 -32.37 -27.13
N GLY A 259 27.04 -31.46 -26.69
CA GLY A 259 27.05 -30.05 -27.10
C GLY A 259 26.47 -29.75 -28.49
N VAL A 260 25.92 -30.76 -29.18
CA VAL A 260 25.27 -30.66 -30.49
C VAL A 260 23.84 -30.13 -30.33
N TYR A 261 23.43 -29.23 -31.23
CA TYR A 261 22.09 -28.66 -31.27
C TYR A 261 21.01 -29.73 -31.49
N ILE A 262 19.98 -29.68 -30.66
CA ILE A 262 18.72 -30.39 -30.85
C ILE A 262 17.69 -29.31 -31.15
N ASP A 263 17.15 -29.28 -32.35
CA ASP A 263 16.04 -28.38 -32.65
C ASP A 263 14.74 -29.11 -32.31
N ASP A 264 14.09 -28.71 -31.22
CA ASP A 264 12.74 -29.17 -30.93
C ASP A 264 11.81 -28.54 -31.96
N GLN A 265 11.26 -29.38 -32.84
CA GLN A 265 10.23 -28.94 -33.77
C GLN A 265 9.04 -28.44 -32.96
N GLY A 266 8.54 -27.25 -33.30
CA GLY A 266 7.27 -26.79 -32.76
C GLY A 266 6.15 -27.79 -33.10
N PRO A 267 5.05 -27.82 -32.33
CA PRO A 267 3.95 -28.76 -32.57
C PRO A 267 3.29 -28.59 -33.96
N ASP A 268 3.54 -27.48 -34.66
CA ASP A 268 3.23 -27.28 -36.09
C ASP A 268 4.21 -26.26 -36.73
N PRO A 269 5.05 -26.66 -37.71
CA PRO A 269 6.03 -25.78 -38.37
C PRO A 269 5.41 -24.68 -39.24
N THR A 270 4.11 -24.75 -39.54
CA THR A 270 3.40 -23.78 -40.39
C THR A 270 3.11 -22.47 -39.64
N TYR A 271 2.95 -22.52 -38.31
CA TYR A 271 2.56 -21.38 -37.46
C TYR A 271 3.38 -21.18 -36.18
N SER A 272 4.12 -22.20 -35.74
CA SER A 272 5.04 -22.13 -34.60
C SER A 272 6.46 -22.43 -35.07
N PRO A 273 7.36 -21.44 -35.10
CA PRO A 273 8.76 -21.68 -35.43
C PRO A 273 9.39 -22.65 -34.42
N SER A 274 10.35 -23.44 -34.88
CA SER A 274 11.17 -24.29 -34.01
C SER A 274 11.87 -23.46 -32.93
N HIS A 275 12.35 -24.10 -31.86
CA HIS A 275 12.99 -23.38 -30.76
C HIS A 275 14.19 -22.55 -31.26
N ALA A 276 15.01 -23.10 -32.17
CA ALA A 276 16.10 -22.35 -32.80
C ALA A 276 15.59 -21.11 -33.56
N GLN A 277 14.51 -21.24 -34.32
CA GLN A 277 13.95 -20.11 -35.06
C GLN A 277 13.34 -19.04 -34.12
N ARG A 278 12.78 -19.42 -32.96
CA ARG A 278 12.37 -18.46 -31.91
C ARG A 278 13.56 -17.69 -31.37
N ILE A 279 14.70 -18.35 -31.10
CA ILE A 279 15.93 -17.67 -30.67
C ILE A 279 16.40 -16.68 -31.74
N HIS A 280 16.40 -17.05 -33.01
CA HIS A 280 16.71 -16.12 -34.10
C HIS A 280 15.76 -14.91 -34.13
N ASN A 281 14.46 -15.13 -33.95
CA ASN A 281 13.50 -14.04 -33.87
C ASN A 281 13.81 -13.10 -32.69
N TRP A 282 14.12 -13.65 -31.51
CA TRP A 282 14.56 -12.84 -30.38
C TRP A 282 15.84 -12.06 -30.68
N LEU A 283 16.86 -12.68 -31.29
CA LEU A 283 18.10 -12.01 -31.70
C LEU A 283 17.85 -10.83 -32.64
N THR A 284 16.93 -10.96 -33.60
CA THR A 284 16.59 -9.86 -34.53
C THR A 284 15.91 -8.68 -33.83
N ARG A 285 15.22 -8.94 -32.71
CA ARG A 285 14.46 -7.92 -31.99
C ARG A 285 15.20 -7.34 -30.81
N ALA A 286 16.14 -8.09 -30.24
CA ALA A 286 16.90 -7.72 -29.07
C ALA A 286 18.08 -6.82 -29.44
N VAL A 287 18.30 -5.76 -28.65
CA VAL A 287 19.43 -4.86 -28.78
C VAL A 287 20.34 -5.05 -27.60
N VAL A 288 21.62 -5.33 -27.86
CA VAL A 288 22.63 -5.44 -26.81
C VAL A 288 22.84 -4.06 -26.18
N GLN A 289 22.69 -3.97 -24.86
CA GLN A 289 22.83 -2.71 -24.11
C GLN A 289 24.27 -2.47 -23.63
N THR A 290 25.10 -3.51 -23.65
CA THR A 290 26.46 -3.53 -23.10
C THR A 290 27.53 -3.66 -24.18
N GLU A 291 27.31 -3.19 -25.42
CA GLU A 291 28.23 -3.45 -26.55
C GLU A 291 29.60 -2.79 -26.48
N VAL A 292 29.76 -1.77 -25.64
CA VAL A 292 30.84 -0.78 -25.83
C VAL A 292 32.22 -1.28 -25.36
N SER A 293 32.30 -2.38 -24.61
CA SER A 293 33.55 -3.13 -24.46
C SER A 293 33.29 -4.58 -24.08
N ARG A 294 34.35 -5.37 -23.86
CA ARG A 294 34.38 -6.84 -23.65
C ARG A 294 33.69 -7.27 -22.35
N TYR A 295 32.48 -6.82 -22.09
CA TYR A 295 31.75 -7.08 -20.86
C TYR A 295 31.17 -8.48 -20.89
N ASP A 296 31.51 -9.25 -19.85
CA ASP A 296 30.82 -10.50 -19.54
C ASP A 296 29.87 -10.21 -18.38
N MET A 297 28.60 -10.60 -18.49
CA MET A 297 27.57 -10.38 -17.46
C MET A 297 27.55 -11.51 -16.41
N ILE A 298 28.55 -12.39 -16.44
CA ILE A 298 28.77 -13.42 -15.44
C ILE A 298 30.19 -13.32 -14.85
N LEU A 299 30.34 -13.77 -13.61
CA LEU A 299 31.61 -13.89 -12.94
C LEU A 299 31.72 -15.27 -12.28
N PRO A 300 32.64 -16.14 -12.71
CA PRO A 300 32.93 -17.35 -11.95
C PRO A 300 33.46 -16.99 -10.56
N VAL A 301 33.02 -17.73 -9.55
CA VAL A 301 33.59 -17.67 -8.21
C VAL A 301 34.95 -18.37 -8.27
N TYR A 302 36.01 -17.70 -7.84
CA TYR A 302 37.37 -18.26 -7.86
C TYR A 302 38.18 -17.77 -6.67
N ASP A 303 39.12 -18.58 -6.22
CA ASP A 303 40.10 -18.17 -5.21
C ASP A 303 41.10 -17.19 -5.82
N ARG A 304 41.16 -15.97 -5.28
CA ARG A 304 42.05 -14.90 -5.76
C ARG A 304 43.53 -15.27 -5.68
N ARG A 305 43.94 -16.13 -4.75
CA ARG A 305 45.34 -16.53 -4.55
C ARG A 305 45.78 -17.56 -5.58
N THR A 306 44.94 -18.54 -5.87
CA THR A 306 45.27 -19.68 -6.74
C THR A 306 44.72 -19.55 -8.17
N ARG A 307 43.82 -18.58 -8.40
CA ARG A 307 43.05 -18.39 -9.65
C ARG A 307 42.25 -19.63 -10.09
N LEU A 308 41.96 -20.54 -9.16
CA LEU A 308 41.14 -21.72 -9.41
C LEU A 308 39.66 -21.39 -9.22
N VAL A 309 38.85 -21.75 -10.22
CA VAL A 309 37.39 -21.63 -10.18
C VAL A 309 36.81 -22.62 -9.17
N GLU A 310 35.82 -22.18 -8.41
CA GLU A 310 35.07 -23.02 -7.49
C GLU A 310 33.98 -23.80 -8.27
N TYR A 311 33.97 -25.11 -8.09
CA TYR A 311 32.98 -26.00 -8.67
C TYR A 311 32.13 -26.62 -7.55
N ASP A 312 30.88 -26.95 -7.85
CA ASP A 312 30.05 -27.74 -6.95
C ASP A 312 30.43 -29.24 -6.98
N SER A 313 29.71 -30.06 -6.19
CA SER A 313 29.94 -31.50 -6.12
C SER A 313 29.74 -32.25 -7.45
N ASN A 314 29.08 -31.62 -8.43
CA ASN A 314 28.81 -32.17 -9.76
C ASN A 314 29.75 -31.61 -10.83
N SER A 315 30.85 -30.95 -10.43
CA SER A 315 31.82 -30.31 -11.35
C SER A 315 31.22 -29.17 -12.18
N ILE A 316 30.16 -28.52 -11.69
CA ILE A 316 29.50 -27.37 -12.32
C ILE A 316 30.12 -26.08 -11.74
N PRO A 317 30.53 -25.11 -12.57
CA PRO A 317 31.14 -23.88 -12.08
C PRO A 317 30.12 -23.04 -11.29
N ARG A 318 30.53 -22.55 -10.12
CA ARG A 318 29.77 -21.53 -9.39
C ARG A 318 29.99 -20.18 -10.03
N VAL A 319 28.91 -19.49 -10.37
CA VAL A 319 28.95 -18.17 -11.01
C VAL A 319 28.01 -17.19 -10.34
N MET A 320 28.36 -15.91 -10.39
CA MET A 320 27.54 -14.79 -9.94
C MET A 320 27.08 -13.99 -11.16
N PRO A 321 25.76 -13.71 -11.29
CA PRO A 321 25.29 -12.80 -12.32
C PRO A 321 25.65 -11.36 -11.94
N LEU A 322 26.20 -10.63 -12.89
CA LEU A 322 26.64 -9.25 -12.72
C LEU A 322 25.51 -8.24 -12.96
N VAL A 323 24.37 -8.65 -13.52
CA VAL A 323 23.12 -7.88 -13.47
C VAL A 323 22.06 -8.65 -12.69
N GLN A 324 21.38 -7.96 -11.78
CA GLN A 324 20.31 -8.54 -10.96
C GLN A 324 19.15 -7.56 -10.80
N PHE A 325 17.94 -8.06 -11.01
CA PHE A 325 16.67 -7.36 -10.83
C PHE A 325 15.96 -7.94 -9.61
N ARG A 326 16.14 -7.31 -8.45
CA ARG A 326 15.60 -7.82 -7.19
C ARG A 326 14.39 -6.99 -6.75
N PRO A 327 13.22 -7.61 -6.51
CA PRO A 327 12.18 -6.94 -5.76
C PRO A 327 12.68 -6.72 -4.33
N GLU A 328 12.48 -5.53 -3.79
CA GLU A 328 12.73 -5.23 -2.37
C GLU A 328 11.41 -5.33 -1.62
N ARG A 329 11.42 -5.69 -0.32
CA ARG A 329 10.25 -5.59 0.55
C ARG A 329 10.43 -4.37 1.43
N VAL A 330 9.45 -3.49 1.50
CA VAL A 330 9.42 -2.41 2.49
C VAL A 330 8.69 -2.91 3.73
N SER A 331 9.38 -2.84 4.86
CA SER A 331 8.84 -3.14 6.17
C SER A 331 8.87 -1.90 7.05
N ASN A 332 7.83 -1.71 7.85
CA ASN A 332 7.66 -0.65 8.84
C ASN A 332 7.78 0.76 8.24
N ASP A 333 7.18 1.01 7.08
CA ASP A 333 7.09 2.36 6.55
C ASP A 333 6.13 3.20 7.42
N PRO A 334 6.60 4.27 8.08
CA PRO A 334 5.74 5.08 8.93
C PRO A 334 4.79 5.91 8.07
N ALA A 335 3.49 5.81 8.35
CA ALA A 335 2.50 6.66 7.72
C ALA A 335 2.38 8.01 8.45
N ALA A 336 2.38 9.10 7.69
CA ALA A 336 2.22 10.44 8.21
C ALA A 336 0.72 10.80 8.33
N GLY A 337 0.31 11.23 9.53
CA GLY A 337 -1.04 11.72 9.78
C GLY A 337 -1.27 13.10 9.16
N GLN A 338 -2.43 13.28 8.53
CA GLN A 338 -2.94 14.57 8.07
C GLN A 338 -4.15 14.93 8.91
N VAL A 339 -4.08 16.05 9.63
CA VAL A 339 -5.23 16.61 10.34
C VAL A 339 -5.99 17.50 9.37
N ALA A 340 -7.29 17.28 9.21
CA ALA A 340 -8.16 18.20 8.49
C ALA A 340 -8.32 19.50 9.29
N VAL A 341 -7.41 20.46 9.12
CA VAL A 341 -7.61 21.84 9.62
C VAL A 341 -8.65 22.50 8.71
N ARG A 342 -9.84 22.79 9.25
CA ARG A 342 -10.95 23.43 8.52
C ARG A 342 -11.16 24.85 9.06
N GLN A 343 -11.47 25.81 8.19
CA GLN A 343 -11.74 27.18 8.62
C GLN A 343 -12.90 27.21 9.64
N GLY A 344 -12.70 27.86 10.79
CA GLY A 344 -13.65 27.82 11.93
C GLY A 344 -13.48 26.61 12.87
N SER A 345 -12.37 25.86 12.77
CA SER A 345 -11.99 24.76 13.69
C SER A 345 -11.29 25.25 14.97
N GLU A 346 -11.39 26.54 15.28
CA GLU A 346 -10.89 27.14 16.52
C GLU A 346 -11.84 26.76 17.66
N SER A 347 -11.86 25.48 18.06
CA SER A 347 -12.50 25.05 19.30
C SER A 347 -11.46 24.98 20.41
N ASP A 348 -11.91 25.11 21.66
CA ASP A 348 -11.11 24.95 22.89
C ASP A 348 -10.41 23.57 23.01
N THR A 349 -10.60 22.68 22.03
CA THR A 349 -10.18 21.27 22.03
C THR A 349 -9.36 20.84 20.81
N ALA A 350 -8.99 21.77 19.91
CA ALA A 350 -8.24 21.45 18.68
C ALA A 350 -6.91 20.71 18.95
N GLU A 351 -6.27 20.94 20.09
CA GLU A 351 -5.03 20.26 20.49
C GLU A 351 -5.19 18.75 20.77
N SER A 352 -6.42 18.31 21.04
CA SER A 352 -6.74 16.90 21.31
C SER A 352 -7.13 16.11 20.04
N ALA A 353 -7.21 16.79 18.90
CA ALA A 353 -7.67 16.21 17.66
C ALA A 353 -6.62 15.30 17.00
N GLY A 354 -7.02 14.07 16.69
CA GLY A 354 -6.19 13.12 15.94
C GLY A 354 -6.31 13.29 14.42
N PRO A 355 -5.34 12.77 13.64
CA PRO A 355 -5.47 12.68 12.18
C PRO A 355 -6.59 11.73 11.78
N ASP A 356 -7.41 12.13 10.81
CA ASP A 356 -8.47 11.32 10.20
C ASP A 356 -7.99 10.53 8.97
N VAL A 357 -6.79 10.88 8.48
CA VAL A 357 -6.15 10.28 7.31
C VAL A 357 -4.67 10.11 7.59
N PHE A 358 -4.13 8.94 7.24
CA PHE A 358 -2.69 8.70 7.22
C PHE A 358 -2.24 8.35 5.80
N ARG A 359 -1.07 8.84 5.40
CA ARG A 359 -0.46 8.54 4.10
C ARG A 359 0.94 7.97 4.31
N THR A 360 1.25 6.87 3.65
CA THR A 360 2.62 6.35 3.63
C THR A 360 3.51 7.18 2.71
N GLN A 361 4.81 6.94 2.81
CA GLN A 361 5.80 7.57 1.95
C GLN A 361 5.74 7.00 0.53
N TYR A 362 5.52 5.69 0.41
CA TYR A 362 5.42 5.01 -0.88
C TYR A 362 3.94 4.76 -1.19
N GLY A 363 3.52 5.16 -2.39
CA GLY A 363 2.11 5.25 -2.77
C GLY A 363 1.33 3.94 -2.69
N GLN A 364 1.17 3.22 -3.79
CA GLN A 364 0.28 2.06 -3.82
C GLN A 364 0.82 0.91 -2.95
N TRP A 365 -0.03 0.00 -2.47
CA TRP A 365 0.42 -1.21 -1.75
C TRP A 365 -0.26 -2.47 -2.30
N SER A 366 0.40 -3.61 -2.13
CA SER A 366 -0.18 -4.94 -2.34
C SER A 366 0.05 -5.80 -1.09
N ASN A 367 -1.00 -6.51 -0.66
CA ASN A 367 -1.02 -7.32 0.56
C ASN A 367 -0.41 -6.59 1.77
N PRO A 368 -0.89 -5.37 2.12
CA PRO A 368 -0.31 -4.63 3.22
C PRO A 368 -0.60 -5.33 4.54
N ILE A 369 0.42 -5.43 5.39
CA ILE A 369 0.27 -5.65 6.81
C ILE A 369 0.36 -4.26 7.46
N VAL A 370 -0.74 -3.80 8.07
CA VAL A 370 -0.80 -2.48 8.70
C VAL A 370 -0.70 -2.67 10.21
N ARG A 371 0.29 -2.07 10.86
CA ARG A 371 0.39 -2.02 12.32
C ARG A 371 -0.07 -0.66 12.81
N LEU A 372 -0.97 -0.66 13.77
CA LEU A 372 -1.37 0.51 14.52
C LEU A 372 -0.74 0.44 15.91
N PHE A 373 0.11 1.40 16.22
CA PHE A 373 0.60 1.60 17.57
C PHE A 373 -0.22 2.71 18.25
N PRO A 374 -0.88 2.42 19.39
CA PRO A 374 -1.61 3.44 20.14
C PRO A 374 -0.66 4.53 20.67
N HIS A 375 -1.21 5.69 21.01
CA HIS A 375 -0.44 6.73 21.70
C HIS A 375 0.23 6.19 22.97
N GLY A 376 1.49 6.55 23.21
CA GLY A 376 2.26 6.09 24.38
C GLY A 376 2.64 4.61 24.34
N TRP A 377 2.61 3.97 23.17
CA TRP A 377 2.93 2.55 23.00
C TRP A 377 4.33 2.20 23.50
N ALA A 378 4.42 1.07 24.20
CA ALA A 378 5.67 0.42 24.60
C ALA A 378 5.72 -1.01 24.03
N PRO A 379 6.91 -1.63 23.86
CA PRO A 379 7.05 -2.93 23.22
C PRO A 379 6.20 -4.07 23.81
N ALA A 380 5.88 -4.01 25.10
CA ALA A 380 5.05 -5.00 25.78
C ALA A 380 3.54 -4.67 25.76
N THR A 381 3.14 -3.55 25.16
CA THR A 381 1.73 -3.13 25.14
C THR A 381 0.99 -3.73 23.93
N PRO A 382 -0.24 -4.24 24.15
CA PRO A 382 -1.11 -4.67 23.06
C PRO A 382 -1.34 -3.59 22.02
N TYR A 383 -1.50 -4.01 20.77
CA TYR A 383 -1.71 -3.12 19.63
C TYR A 383 -2.55 -3.82 18.55
N GLU A 384 -2.95 -3.08 17.50
CA GLU A 384 -3.77 -3.63 16.42
C GLU A 384 -2.95 -3.83 15.13
N ILE A 385 -3.24 -4.92 14.43
CA ILE A 385 -2.60 -5.27 13.16
C ILE A 385 -3.66 -5.66 12.14
N SER A 386 -3.56 -5.17 10.92
CA SER A 386 -4.35 -5.68 9.80
C SER A 386 -3.51 -6.57 8.92
N LEU A 387 -4.10 -7.67 8.49
CA LEU A 387 -3.51 -8.63 7.57
C LEU A 387 -4.59 -9.21 6.66
N THR A 388 -4.19 -9.57 5.44
CA THR A 388 -5.04 -10.32 4.51
C THR A 388 -5.02 -11.79 4.94
N ALA A 389 -6.12 -12.27 5.51
CA ALA A 389 -6.24 -13.66 5.91
C ALA A 389 -6.80 -14.48 4.75
N VAL A 390 -6.21 -15.66 4.51
CA VAL A 390 -6.66 -16.60 3.47
C VAL A 390 -8.08 -17.12 3.74
N ASN A 391 -8.59 -16.95 4.96
CA ASN A 391 -9.88 -17.50 5.39
C ASN A 391 -10.74 -16.55 6.25
N ALA A 392 -10.41 -15.26 6.45
CA ALA A 392 -11.19 -14.34 7.31
C ALA A 392 -11.74 -14.97 8.62
N GLY A 393 -11.02 -15.91 9.25
CA GLY A 393 -11.48 -16.65 10.43
C GLY A 393 -12.46 -17.83 10.21
N ALA A 394 -12.95 -18.12 9.00
CA ALA A 394 -13.88 -19.22 8.71
C ALA A 394 -13.48 -20.06 7.47
N PRO A 395 -13.55 -21.40 7.51
CA PRO A 395 -13.27 -22.26 6.35
C PRO A 395 -14.18 -21.94 5.15
N GLY A 396 -13.61 -21.68 3.97
CA GLY A 396 -14.36 -21.54 2.71
C GLY A 396 -14.77 -20.11 2.30
N GLN A 397 -14.40 -19.08 3.08
CA GLN A 397 -14.58 -17.68 2.68
C GLN A 397 -13.43 -17.21 1.78
N PRO A 398 -13.68 -16.30 0.80
CA PRO A 398 -12.61 -15.72 -0.02
C PRO A 398 -11.60 -14.95 0.86
N PRO A 399 -10.34 -14.80 0.40
CA PRO A 399 -9.33 -14.06 1.16
C PRO A 399 -9.78 -12.62 1.44
N GLY A 400 -9.88 -12.26 2.71
CA GLY A 400 -10.35 -10.96 3.18
C GLY A 400 -9.36 -10.32 4.16
N ALA A 401 -9.29 -8.98 4.19
CA ALA A 401 -8.53 -8.27 5.21
C ALA A 401 -9.38 -8.11 6.47
N MET A 402 -8.75 -8.20 7.64
CA MET A 402 -9.37 -7.90 8.93
C MET A 402 -8.38 -7.12 9.80
N VAL A 403 -8.90 -6.29 10.71
CA VAL A 403 -8.12 -5.68 11.79
C VAL A 403 -8.20 -6.62 12.99
N TYR A 404 -7.03 -7.01 13.48
CA TYR A 404 -6.84 -7.90 14.61
C TYR A 404 -6.22 -7.17 15.78
N MET A 405 -6.61 -7.57 16.98
CA MET A 405 -5.97 -7.21 18.23
C MET A 405 -4.86 -8.22 18.53
N TYR A 406 -3.67 -7.72 18.86
CA TYR A 406 -2.50 -8.52 19.18
C TYR A 406 -1.97 -8.17 20.58
N ASN A 407 -1.62 -9.21 21.35
CA ASN A 407 -1.00 -9.07 22.66
C ASN A 407 0.40 -9.69 22.68
N PRO A 408 1.48 -8.88 22.75
CA PRO A 408 2.86 -9.40 22.76
C PRO A 408 3.21 -10.22 24.00
N ALA A 409 2.42 -10.15 25.08
CA ALA A 409 2.59 -10.99 26.26
C ALA A 409 2.14 -12.45 26.02
N VAL A 410 1.33 -12.71 24.98
CA VAL A 410 0.75 -14.03 24.69
C VAL A 410 1.44 -14.69 23.50
N SER A 411 1.81 -13.92 22.47
CA SER A 411 2.52 -14.43 21.30
C SER A 411 3.73 -13.56 20.97
N ALA A 412 4.85 -14.20 20.61
CA ALA A 412 6.05 -13.51 20.15
C ALA A 412 5.95 -13.00 18.70
N ILE A 413 4.90 -13.43 17.96
CA ILE A 413 4.73 -13.17 16.53
C ILE A 413 3.36 -12.54 16.30
N ASP A 414 3.35 -11.38 15.65
CA ASP A 414 2.16 -10.54 15.41
C ASP A 414 1.37 -10.90 14.15
N PHE A 415 1.87 -11.84 13.34
CA PHE A 415 1.23 -12.35 12.13
C PHE A 415 0.73 -13.80 12.27
N ASP A 416 0.67 -14.35 13.49
CA ASP A 416 0.12 -15.69 13.74
C ASP A 416 -1.41 -15.63 13.95
N PRO A 417 -2.23 -16.09 12.99
CA PRO A 417 -3.68 -15.97 13.07
C PRO A 417 -4.30 -16.71 14.27
N ALA A 418 -3.61 -17.71 14.83
CA ALA A 418 -4.12 -18.48 15.98
C ALA A 418 -4.16 -17.68 17.29
N ASN A 419 -3.37 -16.61 17.38
CA ASN A 419 -3.22 -15.78 18.58
C ASN A 419 -3.80 -14.37 18.41
N LEU A 420 -4.56 -14.16 17.34
CA LEU A 420 -5.13 -12.88 16.96
C LEU A 420 -6.65 -12.90 17.07
N VAL A 421 -7.21 -11.78 17.52
CA VAL A 421 -8.66 -11.63 17.66
C VAL A 421 -9.16 -10.52 16.74
N GLY A 422 -10.01 -10.90 15.79
CA GLY A 422 -10.60 -9.96 14.84
C GLY A 422 -11.53 -8.97 15.50
N ALA A 423 -11.32 -7.67 15.26
CA ALA A 423 -12.13 -6.60 15.82
C ALA A 423 -12.91 -5.80 14.77
N PHE A 424 -12.42 -5.76 13.53
CA PHE A 424 -13.07 -5.03 12.44
C PHE A 424 -12.85 -5.72 11.09
N ASP A 425 -13.94 -6.16 10.46
CA ASP A 425 -13.89 -6.84 9.16
C ASP A 425 -13.81 -5.83 8.00
N LEU A 426 -12.60 -5.61 7.49
CA LEU A 426 -12.34 -4.70 6.38
C LEU A 426 -12.94 -5.18 5.06
N TYR A 427 -13.06 -6.50 4.87
CA TYR A 427 -13.66 -7.04 3.67
C TYR A 427 -15.14 -6.69 3.62
N THR A 428 -15.87 -6.97 4.71
CA THR A 428 -17.28 -6.59 4.85
C THR A 428 -17.46 -5.08 4.75
N TYR A 429 -16.62 -4.28 5.42
CA TYR A 429 -16.67 -2.82 5.34
C TYR A 429 -16.55 -2.32 3.89
N ASN A 430 -15.53 -2.76 3.17
CA ASN A 430 -15.26 -2.29 1.80
C ASN A 430 -16.33 -2.75 0.81
N ALA A 431 -16.81 -3.98 0.95
CA ALA A 431 -17.89 -4.51 0.12
C ALA A 431 -19.18 -3.69 0.32
N LEU A 432 -19.56 -3.44 1.57
CA LEU A 432 -20.80 -2.72 1.91
C LEU A 432 -20.73 -1.21 1.66
N SER A 433 -19.55 -0.60 1.83
CA SER A 433 -19.34 0.81 1.50
C SER A 433 -19.58 1.08 0.01
N GLY A 434 -19.27 0.13 -0.88
CA GLY A 434 -19.57 0.22 -2.31
C GLY A 434 -21.07 0.19 -2.63
N TYR A 435 -21.91 -0.36 -1.75
CA TYR A 435 -23.35 -0.43 -1.93
C TYR A 435 -24.11 0.81 -1.41
N GLN A 436 -23.45 1.76 -0.73
CA GLN A 436 -24.13 2.98 -0.23
C GLN A 436 -24.74 3.83 -1.36
N THR A 437 -24.24 3.72 -2.58
CA THR A 437 -24.80 4.40 -3.76
C THR A 437 -25.88 3.60 -4.48
N SER A 438 -26.16 2.36 -4.05
CA SER A 438 -27.18 1.50 -4.66
C SER A 438 -28.59 1.95 -4.28
N ALA A 439 -29.53 1.82 -5.21
CA ALA A 439 -30.95 2.08 -4.98
C ALA A 439 -31.69 0.87 -4.38
N THR A 440 -31.09 -0.32 -4.41
CA THR A 440 -31.77 -1.59 -4.09
C THR A 440 -31.18 -2.36 -2.91
N GLN A 441 -29.97 -2.02 -2.47
CA GLN A 441 -29.28 -2.67 -1.35
C GLN A 441 -28.44 -1.65 -0.59
N ARG A 442 -28.91 -1.22 0.59
CA ARG A 442 -28.19 -0.34 1.51
C ARG A 442 -28.04 -1.00 2.88
N PHE A 443 -26.89 -0.77 3.50
CA PHE A 443 -26.50 -1.28 4.80
C PHE A 443 -25.70 -0.20 5.54
N TYR A 444 -25.55 -0.38 6.85
CA TYR A 444 -24.67 0.42 7.71
C TYR A 444 -23.26 -0.22 7.78
N PRO A 445 -22.30 0.19 6.93
CA PRO A 445 -21.08 -0.58 6.69
C PRO A 445 -20.20 -0.71 7.95
N PHE A 446 -20.16 0.34 8.77
CA PHE A 446 -19.37 0.34 10.00
C PHE A 446 -19.91 -0.67 11.01
N THR A 447 -21.22 -0.62 11.32
CA THR A 447 -21.80 -1.56 12.30
C THR A 447 -21.73 -3.00 11.78
N GLN A 448 -21.97 -3.21 10.48
CA GLN A 448 -21.88 -4.55 9.87
C GLN A 448 -20.46 -5.13 9.95
N ALA A 449 -19.42 -4.32 9.73
CA ALA A 449 -18.03 -4.76 9.86
C ALA A 449 -17.63 -5.13 11.30
N VAL A 450 -18.12 -4.38 12.29
CA VAL A 450 -17.93 -4.71 13.71
C VAL A 450 -18.69 -5.98 14.09
N ALA A 451 -19.95 -6.11 13.66
CA ALA A 451 -20.78 -7.27 13.94
C ALA A 451 -20.25 -8.54 13.27
N SER A 452 -19.78 -8.46 12.02
CA SER A 452 -19.10 -9.56 11.33
C SER A 452 -17.88 -10.02 12.14
N ALA A 453 -16.98 -9.10 12.49
CA ALA A 453 -15.81 -9.44 13.30
C ALA A 453 -16.18 -10.05 14.65
N ASN A 454 -17.20 -9.52 15.33
CA ASN A 454 -17.69 -10.08 16.59
C ASN A 454 -18.30 -11.48 16.42
N SER A 455 -19.00 -11.76 15.31
CA SER A 455 -19.54 -13.09 15.02
C SER A 455 -18.43 -14.13 14.81
N LEU A 456 -17.29 -13.69 14.27
CA LEU A 456 -16.14 -14.56 13.98
C LEU A 456 -15.25 -14.79 15.21
N SER A 457 -15.05 -13.77 16.05
CA SER A 457 -14.04 -13.79 17.13
C SER A 457 -14.62 -13.68 18.54
N GLY A 458 -15.88 -13.26 18.69
CA GLY A 458 -16.48 -12.96 19.98
C GLY A 458 -15.81 -11.82 20.74
N TRP A 459 -15.09 -10.90 20.07
CA TRP A 459 -14.25 -9.90 20.75
C TRP A 459 -15.00 -8.96 21.69
N LEU A 460 -16.31 -8.74 21.47
CA LEU A 460 -17.16 -7.94 22.35
C LEU A 460 -17.69 -8.73 23.56
N SER A 461 -17.45 -10.05 23.61
CA SER A 461 -17.82 -10.97 24.69
C SER A 461 -16.66 -11.20 25.67
N ALA A 462 -16.93 -11.60 26.91
CA ALA A 462 -15.88 -11.85 27.90
C ALA A 462 -14.88 -12.94 27.43
N GLY A 463 -13.57 -12.73 27.70
CA GLY A 463 -12.54 -13.75 27.51
C GLY A 463 -11.93 -13.92 26.11
N ALA A 464 -12.28 -13.09 25.12
CA ALA A 464 -11.81 -13.25 23.74
C ALA A 464 -10.27 -13.21 23.57
N ILE A 465 -9.56 -12.38 24.34
CA ILE A 465 -8.09 -12.32 24.35
C ILE A 465 -7.61 -12.59 25.77
N GLN A 466 -6.69 -13.55 25.92
CA GLN A 466 -6.09 -13.84 27.22
C GLN A 466 -5.37 -12.60 27.77
N GLY A 467 -5.70 -12.24 29.01
CA GLY A 467 -5.10 -11.09 29.70
C GLY A 467 -5.73 -9.74 29.40
N LEU A 468 -6.80 -9.65 28.60
CA LEU A 468 -7.55 -8.40 28.37
C LEU A 468 -9.03 -8.57 28.72
N THR A 469 -9.58 -7.62 29.46
CA THR A 469 -11.03 -7.53 29.71
C THR A 469 -11.76 -7.02 28.46
N ALA A 470 -13.10 -7.15 28.45
CA ALA A 470 -13.91 -6.55 27.38
C ALA A 470 -13.75 -5.02 27.32
N LEU A 471 -13.56 -4.37 28.48
CA LEU A 471 -13.31 -2.95 28.57
C LEU A 471 -11.94 -2.58 27.98
N ASP A 472 -10.89 -3.36 28.26
CA ASP A 472 -9.55 -3.12 27.70
C ASP A 472 -9.55 -3.21 26.17
N ARG A 473 -10.30 -4.17 25.61
CA ARG A 473 -10.45 -4.30 24.16
C ARG A 473 -11.21 -3.13 23.55
N ARG A 474 -12.32 -2.69 24.16
CA ARG A 474 -13.06 -1.50 23.71
C ARG A 474 -12.22 -0.21 23.80
N ALA A 475 -11.36 -0.11 24.81
CA ALA A 475 -10.40 0.99 24.95
C ALA A 475 -9.28 0.94 23.89
N MET A 476 -8.90 -0.27 23.44
CA MET A 476 -7.89 -0.47 22.40
C MET A 476 -8.43 -0.23 20.99
N PHE A 477 -9.68 -0.61 20.76
CA PHE A 477 -10.33 -0.62 19.46
C PHE A 477 -10.11 0.68 18.68
N THR A 478 -9.50 0.57 17.50
CA THR A 478 -9.27 1.69 16.61
C THR A 478 -9.47 1.22 15.16
N PRO A 479 -10.72 1.23 14.66
CA PRO A 479 -11.02 0.81 13.30
C PRO A 479 -10.41 1.79 12.29
N TYR A 480 -10.06 1.24 11.13
CA TYR A 480 -9.59 1.99 9.98
C TYR A 480 -9.96 1.24 8.71
N ALA A 481 -9.97 1.95 7.59
CA ALA A 481 -10.02 1.38 6.25
C ALA A 481 -8.75 1.82 5.50
N PHE A 482 -8.28 1.04 4.54
CA PHE A 482 -7.16 1.45 3.71
C PHE A 482 -7.50 1.42 2.22
N ASP A 483 -7.10 2.49 1.55
CA ASP A 483 -7.04 2.60 0.11
C ASP A 483 -5.61 2.32 -0.34
N ALA A 484 -5.35 1.04 -0.58
CA ALA A 484 -4.07 0.57 -1.09
C ALA A 484 -3.72 1.15 -2.47
N ASN A 485 -4.66 1.72 -3.23
CA ASN A 485 -4.37 2.37 -4.52
C ASN A 485 -3.86 3.81 -4.37
N ARG A 486 -4.00 4.41 -3.19
CA ARG A 486 -3.57 5.78 -2.92
C ARG A 486 -2.56 5.88 -1.77
N GLY A 487 -2.18 4.74 -1.20
CA GLY A 487 -1.31 4.71 -0.03
C GLY A 487 -1.93 5.41 1.18
N ARG A 488 -3.24 5.24 1.36
CA ARG A 488 -4.02 6.02 2.31
C ARG A 488 -4.70 5.10 3.30
N ILE A 489 -4.60 5.41 4.59
CA ILE A 489 -5.42 4.84 5.65
C ILE A 489 -6.41 5.91 6.09
N VAL A 490 -7.68 5.57 6.16
CA VAL A 490 -8.79 6.42 6.61
C VAL A 490 -9.27 5.89 7.96
N THR A 491 -9.28 6.75 8.97
CA THR A 491 -9.59 6.37 10.35
C THR A 491 -10.88 7.03 10.86
N SER A 492 -11.58 7.75 9.98
CA SER A 492 -12.86 8.37 10.27
C SER A 492 -14.01 7.70 9.52
N PHE A 493 -15.17 7.66 10.15
CA PHE A 493 -16.40 7.07 9.64
C PHE A 493 -17.57 8.05 9.80
N SER A 494 -18.54 8.00 8.89
CA SER A 494 -19.76 8.82 8.99
C SER A 494 -20.72 8.23 10.03
N ILE A 495 -21.47 9.07 10.75
CA ILE A 495 -22.54 8.57 11.64
C ILE A 495 -23.60 7.78 10.86
N SER A 496 -23.81 8.10 9.58
CA SER A 496 -24.70 7.34 8.68
C SER A 496 -24.24 5.92 8.36
N GLU A 497 -23.01 5.55 8.72
CA GLU A 497 -22.52 4.17 8.59
C GLU A 497 -22.89 3.31 9.80
N VAL A 498 -23.57 3.89 10.80
CA VAL A 498 -23.94 3.25 12.06
C VAL A 498 -25.45 3.05 12.11
N GLY A 499 -25.89 1.82 12.40
CA GLY A 499 -27.30 1.51 12.62
C GLY A 499 -27.55 0.04 12.90
N ASP A 500 -28.81 -0.39 12.82
CA ASP A 500 -29.23 -1.76 13.08
C ASP A 500 -28.72 -2.73 12.00
N THR A 501 -27.98 -3.75 12.43
CA THR A 501 -27.42 -4.78 11.55
C THR A 501 -28.45 -5.74 10.99
N SER A 502 -29.65 -5.81 11.58
CA SER A 502 -30.74 -6.67 11.12
C SER A 502 -31.47 -6.12 9.90
N VAL A 503 -31.32 -4.82 9.62
CA VAL A 503 -32.07 -4.13 8.57
C VAL A 503 -31.30 -4.16 7.26
N THR A 504 -31.99 -4.63 6.21
CA THR A 504 -31.54 -4.51 4.82
C THR A 504 -32.40 -3.46 4.13
N ASN A 505 -31.78 -2.49 3.46
CA ASN A 505 -32.45 -1.28 2.94
C ASN A 505 -33.14 -0.45 4.03
N PRO A 506 -32.37 0.23 4.90
CA PRO A 506 -32.94 1.08 5.92
C PRO A 506 -33.88 2.15 5.33
N PRO A 507 -35.04 2.41 5.97
CA PRO A 507 -35.98 3.46 5.55
C PRO A 507 -35.36 4.85 5.53
N ASP A 508 -34.51 5.15 6.51
CA ASP A 508 -33.64 6.34 6.53
C ASP A 508 -32.19 5.88 6.28
N PRO A 509 -31.66 6.09 5.06
CA PRO A 509 -30.31 5.65 4.72
C PRO A 509 -29.21 6.49 5.38
N ASP A 510 -29.53 7.70 5.85
CA ASP A 510 -28.56 8.56 6.53
C ASP A 510 -28.51 8.28 8.04
N ASN A 511 -29.57 7.66 8.59
CA ASN A 511 -29.71 7.24 9.99
C ASN A 511 -29.15 8.22 11.01
N LEU A 512 -29.45 9.50 10.81
CA LEU A 512 -28.88 10.57 11.63
C LEU A 512 -29.50 10.52 13.04
N PRO A 513 -28.77 10.95 14.07
CA PRO A 513 -29.38 11.34 15.34
C PRO A 513 -30.44 12.41 15.11
N VAL A 514 -31.67 12.10 15.54
CA VAL A 514 -32.83 13.00 15.45
C VAL A 514 -33.45 13.12 16.82
N TRP A 515 -33.78 14.34 17.23
CA TRP A 515 -34.50 14.59 18.47
C TRP A 515 -35.50 15.73 18.32
N PRO A 516 -36.72 15.62 18.88
CA PRO A 516 -37.72 16.69 18.81
C PRO A 516 -37.29 17.91 19.63
N ALA A 517 -37.31 19.09 18.99
CA ALA A 517 -37.13 20.36 19.66
C ALA A 517 -38.34 20.69 20.55
N ASP A 518 -39.54 20.47 20.02
CA ASP A 518 -40.83 20.55 20.71
C ASP A 518 -41.88 19.63 20.07
N ALA A 519 -42.98 19.36 20.76
CA ALA A 519 -43.99 18.38 20.35
C ALA A 519 -45.10 19.01 19.50
N GLU A 520 -45.32 18.51 18.28
CA GLU A 520 -46.57 18.76 17.54
C GLU A 520 -47.70 17.96 18.21
N THR A 521 -48.54 18.59 19.03
CA THR A 521 -49.82 17.98 19.43
C THR A 521 -50.98 18.63 18.67
N PRO A 522 -51.99 17.87 18.19
CA PRO A 522 -53.16 18.41 17.49
C PRO A 522 -53.98 19.43 18.29
N SER A 523 -53.70 19.58 19.59
CA SER A 523 -54.31 20.53 20.52
C SER A 523 -53.50 21.82 20.71
N HIS A 524 -52.34 21.99 20.07
CA HIS A 524 -51.43 23.12 20.27
C HIS A 524 -51.10 23.86 18.97
N PRO A 525 -51.87 24.90 18.60
CA PRO A 525 -51.43 25.93 17.68
C PRO A 525 -50.74 27.11 18.41
N ALA A 526 -50.34 26.92 19.67
CA ALA A 526 -49.75 27.96 20.52
C ALA A 526 -48.21 27.91 20.45
N PRO A 527 -47.50 29.04 20.62
CA PRO A 527 -46.04 29.03 20.66
C PRO A 527 -45.52 28.06 21.73
N PRO A 528 -44.34 27.46 21.50
CA PRO A 528 -43.67 26.58 22.47
C PRO A 528 -43.66 27.16 23.89
N TYR A 529 -43.75 26.29 24.89
CA TYR A 529 -43.74 26.73 26.29
C TYR A 529 -42.32 27.12 26.76
N THR A 530 -42.30 28.16 27.58
CA THR A 530 -41.15 28.59 28.39
C THR A 530 -41.26 28.02 29.80
N PRO A 531 -40.17 28.03 30.61
CA PRO A 531 -40.25 27.55 31.99
C PRO A 531 -41.31 28.25 32.85
N ILE A 532 -41.74 29.47 32.49
CA ILE A 532 -42.69 30.29 33.25
C ILE A 532 -44.15 29.91 32.97
N ASN A 533 -44.47 29.49 31.76
CA ASN A 533 -45.85 29.27 31.30
C ASN A 533 -46.15 27.81 30.96
N ASP A 534 -45.23 26.89 31.22
CA ASP A 534 -45.42 25.46 31.04
C ASP A 534 -46.43 24.91 32.06
N PRO A 535 -47.60 24.42 31.62
CA PRO A 535 -48.68 23.99 32.51
C PRO A 535 -48.46 22.58 33.11
N ASP A 536 -47.54 21.77 32.59
CA ASP A 536 -47.34 20.38 33.05
C ASP A 536 -45.89 20.06 33.43
N LEU A 537 -45.51 20.49 34.62
CA LEU A 537 -44.19 20.25 35.20
C LEU A 537 -44.18 19.19 36.32
N THR A 538 -45.26 18.43 36.46
CA THR A 538 -45.40 17.41 37.52
C THR A 538 -44.55 16.18 37.24
N GLY A 539 -44.05 15.46 38.25
CA GLY A 539 -43.23 14.25 38.05
C GLY A 539 -41.72 14.51 38.10
N ASN A 540 -40.91 13.59 37.57
CA ASN A 540 -39.45 13.68 37.52
C ASN A 540 -38.97 14.09 36.12
N PHE A 541 -37.82 14.76 36.02
CA PHE A 541 -37.29 15.22 34.73
C PHE A 541 -36.98 14.10 33.71
N TYR A 542 -36.87 12.85 34.16
CA TYR A 542 -36.63 11.68 33.32
C TYR A 542 -37.92 10.93 32.94
N ASP A 543 -39.10 11.44 33.34
CA ASP A 543 -40.37 10.82 32.98
C ASP A 543 -40.60 10.91 31.45
N PRO A 544 -41.19 9.89 30.80
CA PRO A 544 -41.34 9.84 29.34
C PRO A 544 -42.15 10.99 28.71
N LYS A 545 -42.88 11.76 29.51
CA LYS A 545 -43.64 12.91 29.04
C LYS A 545 -42.79 14.16 28.81
N PHE A 546 -41.57 14.19 29.35
CA PHE A 546 -40.59 15.23 29.05
C PHE A 546 -39.67 14.67 27.97
N ASP A 547 -40.17 14.55 26.73
CA ASP A 547 -39.46 13.89 25.64
C ASP A 547 -38.75 14.90 24.73
N THR A 548 -39.20 16.16 24.70
CA THR A 548 -38.59 17.21 23.87
C THR A 548 -37.51 18.01 24.57
N ILE A 549 -36.71 18.75 23.79
CA ILE A 549 -35.65 19.62 24.35
C ILE A 549 -36.26 20.71 25.24
N ASN A 550 -37.37 21.32 24.80
CA ASN A 550 -38.04 22.36 25.58
C ASN A 550 -38.64 21.82 26.88
N GLU A 551 -39.38 20.70 26.82
CA GLU A 551 -40.03 20.09 27.99
C GLU A 551 -39.00 19.73 29.08
N LYS A 552 -37.89 19.08 28.69
CA LYS A 552 -36.80 18.74 29.63
C LYS A 552 -36.16 20.00 30.21
N PHE A 553 -35.90 21.02 29.39
CA PHE A 553 -35.33 22.28 29.85
C PHE A 553 -36.25 22.97 30.86
N ASN A 554 -37.55 23.10 30.54
CA ASN A 554 -38.54 23.73 31.41
C ASN A 554 -38.68 22.99 32.74
N LYS A 555 -38.66 21.66 32.71
CA LYS A 555 -38.72 20.82 33.90
C LYS A 555 -37.50 20.98 34.81
N VAL A 556 -36.30 20.89 34.26
CA VAL A 556 -35.05 21.07 35.02
C VAL A 556 -34.94 22.50 35.57
N ALA A 557 -35.31 23.50 34.76
CA ALA A 557 -35.33 24.90 35.16
C ALA A 557 -36.23 25.15 36.38
N ASN A 558 -37.39 24.47 36.46
CA ASN A 558 -38.31 24.61 37.58
C ASN A 558 -37.89 23.81 38.82
N ASP A 559 -37.43 22.58 38.66
CA ASP A 559 -37.03 21.72 39.78
C ASP A 559 -35.75 22.18 40.46
N PHE A 560 -34.83 22.78 39.70
CA PHE A 560 -33.48 23.14 40.15
C PHE A 560 -33.18 24.62 39.89
N GLN A 561 -33.98 25.51 40.47
CA GLN A 561 -33.84 26.96 40.29
C GLN A 561 -32.45 27.51 40.65
N SER A 562 -31.70 26.85 41.55
CA SER A 562 -30.30 27.23 41.89
C SER A 562 -29.33 27.09 40.72
N LEU A 563 -29.68 26.32 39.68
CA LEU A 563 -28.87 26.14 38.48
C LEU A 563 -29.12 27.22 37.43
N LEU A 564 -30.18 28.03 37.57
CA LEU A 564 -30.47 29.11 36.64
C LEU A 564 -29.75 30.42 37.04
N PRO A 565 -29.42 31.28 36.05
CA PRO A 565 -29.59 31.09 34.61
C PRO A 565 -28.41 30.39 33.92
N ASN A 566 -27.30 30.13 34.62
CA ASN A 566 -26.00 29.86 33.98
C ASN A 566 -25.66 28.37 33.78
N ASN A 567 -26.38 27.46 34.45
CA ASN A 567 -26.00 26.04 34.54
C ASN A 567 -26.99 25.06 33.93
N VAL A 568 -28.12 25.54 33.39
CA VAL A 568 -29.08 24.73 32.62
C VAL A 568 -29.09 25.25 31.19
N ASP A 569 -28.90 24.35 30.23
CA ASP A 569 -28.85 24.67 28.81
C ASP A 569 -29.92 23.88 28.05
N ARG A 570 -30.39 24.39 26.90
CA ARG A 570 -31.03 23.55 25.88
C ARG A 570 -29.92 22.84 25.12
N PHE A 571 -29.88 21.52 25.19
CA PHE A 571 -28.79 20.75 24.60
C PHE A 571 -29.25 19.42 24.02
N LEU A 572 -28.36 18.85 23.20
CA LEU A 572 -28.40 17.48 22.75
C LEU A 572 -27.12 16.77 23.19
N ASP A 573 -27.25 15.58 23.78
CA ASP A 573 -26.10 14.74 24.11
C ASP A 573 -26.02 13.59 23.12
N LEU A 574 -25.19 13.75 22.08
CA LEU A 574 -25.00 12.74 21.02
C LEU A 574 -24.49 11.39 21.53
N ARG A 575 -24.06 11.29 22.79
CA ARG A 575 -23.72 10.01 23.40
C ARG A 575 -24.97 9.16 23.63
N VAL A 576 -26.10 9.78 23.98
CA VAL A 576 -27.33 9.08 24.40
C VAL A 576 -28.53 9.35 23.50
N THR A 577 -28.46 10.36 22.63
CA THR A 577 -29.41 10.53 21.53
C THR A 577 -29.28 9.34 20.57
N PRO A 578 -30.35 8.55 20.37
CA PRO A 578 -30.34 7.45 19.42
C PRO A 578 -30.33 7.97 17.98
N ASN A 579 -29.86 7.12 17.08
CA ASN A 579 -30.05 7.31 15.65
C ASN A 579 -31.55 7.16 15.29
N SER A 580 -31.94 7.53 14.08
CA SER A 580 -33.33 7.47 13.61
C SER A 580 -33.98 6.08 13.71
N ASP A 581 -33.17 5.02 13.63
CA ASP A 581 -33.60 3.62 13.79
C ASP A 581 -33.62 3.13 15.26
N GLY A 582 -33.36 4.02 16.21
CA GLY A 582 -33.32 3.72 17.65
C GLY A 582 -31.99 3.16 18.14
N THR A 583 -31.00 2.93 17.26
CA THR A 583 -29.71 2.40 17.69
C THR A 583 -28.89 3.42 18.47
N PRO A 584 -28.10 2.99 19.47
CA PRO A 584 -27.25 3.91 20.21
C PRO A 584 -26.07 4.40 19.36
N SER A 585 -25.64 5.63 19.62
CA SER A 585 -24.45 6.24 19.05
C SER A 585 -23.17 5.47 19.41
N PRO A 586 -22.11 5.48 18.57
CA PRO A 586 -20.78 4.98 18.95
C PRO A 586 -20.20 5.70 20.17
N LEU A 587 -20.64 6.94 20.43
CA LEU A 587 -20.26 7.75 21.58
C LEU A 587 -20.96 7.31 22.88
N PHE A 588 -21.88 6.35 22.83
CA PHE A 588 -22.63 5.88 23.99
C PHE A 588 -21.68 5.44 25.11
N PRO A 589 -21.84 5.94 26.34
CA PRO A 589 -20.82 5.82 27.37
C PRO A 589 -20.86 4.48 28.09
N ASN A 590 -21.98 3.75 28.03
CA ASN A 590 -22.16 2.49 28.71
C ASN A 590 -21.94 1.32 27.74
N PRO A 591 -21.02 0.38 28.01
CA PRO A 591 -20.82 -0.78 27.15
C PRO A 591 -22.04 -1.71 27.17
N ILE A 592 -22.58 -1.98 25.98
CA ILE A 592 -23.63 -2.99 25.79
C ILE A 592 -22.99 -4.25 25.21
N THR A 593 -23.24 -5.40 25.86
CA THR A 593 -22.70 -6.70 25.46
C THR A 593 -23.08 -7.02 24.02
N GLY A 594 -22.09 -7.38 23.20
CA GLY A 594 -22.30 -7.75 21.79
C GLY A 594 -22.58 -6.59 20.82
N GLN A 595 -22.67 -5.34 21.30
CA GLN A 595 -22.93 -4.17 20.46
C GLN A 595 -21.70 -3.26 20.28
N ALA A 596 -21.67 -2.54 19.16
CA ALA A 596 -20.62 -1.60 18.76
C ALA A 596 -20.74 -0.24 19.47
N THR A 597 -20.83 -0.24 20.80
CA THR A 597 -21.08 0.95 21.64
C THR A 597 -20.21 0.91 22.92
N GLY A 598 -20.15 1.98 23.71
CA GLY A 598 -19.38 1.95 24.97
C GLY A 598 -17.87 1.85 24.77
N PHE A 599 -17.34 2.52 23.76
CA PHE A 599 -15.91 2.64 23.54
C PHE A 599 -15.34 3.68 24.50
N VAL A 600 -15.12 3.28 25.75
CA VAL A 600 -14.62 4.14 26.81
C VAL A 600 -13.36 3.56 27.44
N TYR A 601 -12.58 4.42 28.10
CA TYR A 601 -11.46 4.02 28.94
C TYR A 601 -11.55 4.67 30.33
N PRO A 602 -11.12 3.97 31.39
CA PRO A 602 -11.10 4.50 32.74
C PRO A 602 -9.99 5.54 32.90
N THR A 603 -10.26 6.60 33.67
CA THR A 603 -9.30 7.67 33.95
C THR A 603 -8.88 7.72 35.43
N PRO A 604 -7.67 8.25 35.74
CA PRO A 604 -7.17 8.32 37.12
C PRO A 604 -8.02 9.17 38.07
N ASP A 605 -8.74 10.17 37.53
CA ASP A 605 -9.71 11.02 38.24
C ASP A 605 -11.00 10.28 38.65
N GLY A 606 -11.08 8.98 38.36
CA GLY A 606 -12.19 8.11 38.72
C GLY A 606 -13.29 8.02 37.65
N GLY A 607 -13.21 8.79 36.56
CA GLY A 607 -14.20 8.82 35.49
C GLY A 607 -13.99 7.79 34.38
N ASN A 608 -14.89 7.83 33.39
CA ASN A 608 -14.71 7.23 32.07
C ASN A 608 -14.71 8.32 31.00
N ARG A 609 -13.81 8.20 30.03
CA ARG A 609 -13.73 9.09 28.88
C ARG A 609 -13.95 8.36 27.58
N SER A 610 -14.53 9.06 26.61
CA SER A 610 -14.84 8.48 25.31
C SER A 610 -13.55 8.23 24.53
N ARG A 611 -13.41 7.02 23.99
CA ARG A 611 -12.38 6.68 23.00
C ARG A 611 -12.72 7.27 21.63
N VAL A 612 -14.00 7.42 21.36
CA VAL A 612 -14.54 7.98 20.12
C VAL A 612 -14.55 9.50 20.24
N GLN A 613 -14.05 10.18 19.21
CA GLN A 613 -14.10 11.63 19.09
C GLN A 613 -14.79 12.02 17.79
N ILE A 614 -15.26 13.27 17.73
CA ILE A 614 -15.89 13.82 16.52
C ILE A 614 -14.83 14.55 15.71
N VAL A 615 -14.77 14.29 14.40
CA VAL A 615 -13.86 14.99 13.48
C VAL A 615 -14.23 16.49 13.49
N PRO A 616 -13.33 17.39 13.92
CA PRO A 616 -13.64 18.81 13.97
C PRO A 616 -14.08 19.35 12.60
N GLY A 617 -15.20 20.08 12.57
CA GLY A 617 -15.74 20.63 11.32
C GLY A 617 -16.41 19.63 10.39
N SER A 618 -16.66 18.39 10.82
CA SER A 618 -17.48 17.42 10.09
C SER A 618 -18.97 17.51 10.41
N ASP A 619 -19.31 18.21 11.50
CA ASP A 619 -20.66 18.38 12.00
C ASP A 619 -21.51 19.26 11.08
N THR A 620 -22.78 18.89 10.93
CA THR A 620 -23.82 19.71 10.32
C THR A 620 -25.10 19.51 11.11
N VAL A 621 -25.70 20.60 11.57
CA VAL A 621 -26.92 20.60 12.38
C VAL A 621 -28.04 21.31 11.62
N TYR A 622 -29.17 20.63 11.49
CA TYR A 622 -30.42 21.18 10.98
C TYR A 622 -31.43 21.23 12.12
N GLY A 623 -32.23 22.28 12.17
CA GLY A 623 -33.28 22.47 13.17
C GLY A 623 -34.27 23.53 12.73
N PRO A 624 -35.36 23.73 13.50
CA PRO A 624 -36.41 24.69 13.16
C PRO A 624 -35.92 26.15 13.27
N ASP A 625 -36.31 27.00 12.33
CA ASP A 625 -35.92 28.42 12.30
C ASP A 625 -36.48 29.18 13.50
N GLN A 626 -35.59 29.71 14.32
CA GLN A 626 -35.90 30.49 15.52
C GLN A 626 -36.16 31.98 15.22
N LEU A 627 -35.89 32.45 13.99
CA LEU A 627 -36.07 33.86 13.65
C LEU A 627 -37.54 34.17 13.36
N PRO A 628 -38.09 35.25 13.95
CA PRO A 628 -39.46 35.67 13.63
C PRO A 628 -39.62 35.95 12.14
N GLY A 629 -40.59 35.30 11.49
CA GLY A 629 -40.88 35.52 10.07
C GLY A 629 -41.65 34.38 9.42
N PRO A 630 -41.87 34.45 8.09
CA PRO A 630 -42.61 33.44 7.33
C PRO A 630 -42.01 32.03 7.36
N ASN A 631 -40.71 31.92 7.66
CA ASN A 631 -39.99 30.66 7.74
C ASN A 631 -39.86 30.13 9.17
N TYR A 632 -40.43 30.82 10.19
CA TYR A 632 -40.35 30.37 11.59
C TYR A 632 -40.83 28.92 11.73
N GLY A 633 -40.04 28.08 12.40
CA GLY A 633 -40.29 26.65 12.53
C GLY A 633 -39.89 25.79 11.32
N SER A 634 -39.57 26.38 10.17
CA SER A 634 -39.07 25.63 9.00
C SER A 634 -37.66 25.11 9.24
N GLU A 635 -37.33 23.94 8.72
CA GLU A 635 -35.98 23.36 8.88
C GLU A 635 -34.92 24.24 8.17
N VAL A 636 -33.95 24.70 8.95
CA VAL A 636 -32.80 25.50 8.50
C VAL A 636 -31.50 24.91 9.04
N ARG A 637 -30.40 25.16 8.33
CA ARG A 637 -29.07 24.81 8.81
C ARG A 637 -28.62 25.80 9.87
N TYR A 638 -28.29 25.31 11.06
CA TYR A 638 -27.74 26.17 12.11
C TYR A 638 -26.26 26.50 11.85
N THR A 639 -25.83 27.64 12.36
CA THR A 639 -24.44 28.12 12.26
C THR A 639 -23.66 27.76 13.52
N ARG A 640 -22.50 27.11 13.36
CA ARG A 640 -21.61 26.82 14.49
C ARG A 640 -20.95 28.09 15.01
N ILE A 641 -20.86 28.23 16.33
CA ILE A 641 -20.02 29.22 17.00
C ILE A 641 -18.86 28.56 17.76
N SER A 642 -17.72 29.23 17.86
CA SER A 642 -16.53 28.76 18.59
C SER A 642 -16.52 29.18 20.06
N THR A 643 -16.96 30.41 20.35
CA THR A 643 -16.89 31.03 21.68
C THR A 643 -18.21 31.70 22.07
N GLY A 644 -18.52 31.72 23.37
CA GLY A 644 -19.76 32.30 23.90
C GLY A 644 -20.95 31.34 23.86
N ASP A 645 -22.12 31.87 24.19
CA ASP A 645 -23.38 31.15 24.19
C ASP A 645 -24.09 31.26 22.82
N PRO A 646 -24.67 30.17 22.29
CA PRO A 646 -25.36 30.20 21.01
C PRO A 646 -26.62 31.07 21.07
N GLY A 647 -26.80 31.94 20.08
CA GLY A 647 -28.06 32.64 19.83
C GLY A 647 -29.02 31.86 18.93
N PRO A 648 -30.08 32.51 18.42
CA PRO A 648 -31.02 31.91 17.47
C PRO A 648 -30.31 31.32 16.24
N ASN A 649 -30.71 30.11 15.83
CA ASN A 649 -30.12 29.36 14.72
C ASN A 649 -28.60 29.13 14.82
N GLN A 650 -28.06 29.16 16.03
CA GLN A 650 -26.66 28.86 16.30
C GLN A 650 -26.53 27.65 17.23
N TYR A 651 -25.37 26.99 17.16
CA TYR A 651 -25.02 25.91 18.07
C TYR A 651 -23.54 25.91 18.44
N LYS A 652 -23.22 25.30 19.58
CA LYS A 652 -21.85 25.02 20.03
C LYS A 652 -21.71 23.52 20.31
N ILE A 653 -20.60 22.91 19.90
CA ILE A 653 -20.36 21.47 20.06
C ILE A 653 -19.01 21.18 20.72
N ASN A 654 -18.97 20.16 21.58
CA ASN A 654 -17.74 19.59 22.13
C ASN A 654 -17.21 18.46 21.22
N TYR A 655 -16.04 18.66 20.61
CA TYR A 655 -15.39 17.61 19.79
C TYR A 655 -14.60 16.55 20.59
N ALA A 656 -14.31 16.86 21.86
CA ALA A 656 -13.62 15.99 22.80
C ALA A 656 -14.13 16.24 24.23
N ASP A 657 -13.81 15.33 25.15
CA ASP A 657 -14.11 15.51 26.57
C ASP A 657 -13.32 16.72 27.12
N LEU A 658 -14.02 17.60 27.83
CA LEU A 658 -13.47 18.72 28.59
C LEU A 658 -13.07 18.27 30.00
N GLN A 659 -12.36 19.14 30.71
CA GLN A 659 -12.02 18.91 32.11
C GLN A 659 -13.30 18.96 32.97
N GLU A 660 -13.64 17.85 33.60
CA GLU A 660 -14.73 17.79 34.59
C GLU A 660 -14.32 18.47 35.91
N PRO A 661 -15.30 18.96 36.71
CA PRO A 661 -15.03 19.49 38.04
C PRO A 661 -14.41 18.42 38.93
N THR A 662 -13.32 18.76 39.59
CA THR A 662 -12.61 17.85 40.50
C THR A 662 -12.42 18.51 41.86
N ASN A 663 -12.48 17.70 42.91
CA ASN A 663 -12.18 18.15 44.26
C ASN A 663 -10.65 18.26 44.50
N SER A 664 -10.27 18.63 45.71
CA SER A 664 -8.85 18.75 46.12
C SER A 664 -8.06 17.45 46.02
N SER A 665 -8.71 16.28 46.02
CA SER A 665 -8.06 14.98 45.79
C SER A 665 -7.95 14.60 44.32
N GLY A 666 -8.40 15.44 43.39
CA GLY A 666 -8.40 15.17 41.95
C GLY A 666 -9.49 14.21 41.49
N SER A 667 -10.45 13.88 42.35
CA SER A 667 -11.60 13.03 42.00
C SER A 667 -12.72 13.89 41.44
N ILE A 668 -13.46 13.35 40.47
CA ILE A 668 -14.63 14.05 39.90
C ILE A 668 -15.67 14.32 40.99
N ASP A 669 -16.01 15.60 41.15
CA ASP A 669 -16.97 16.08 42.15
C ASP A 669 -17.64 17.38 41.65
N TYR A 670 -18.92 17.29 41.28
CA TYR A 670 -19.67 18.40 40.72
C TYR A 670 -20.17 19.38 41.80
N SER A 671 -20.16 18.99 43.08
CA SER A 671 -20.60 19.86 44.17
C SER A 671 -19.69 21.06 44.39
N VAL A 672 -18.45 21.03 43.87
CA VAL A 672 -17.48 22.14 43.97
C VAL A 672 -17.82 23.33 43.06
N GLN A 673 -18.64 23.10 42.02
CA GLN A 673 -18.99 24.13 41.02
C GLN A 673 -20.48 24.47 41.03
N PHE A 674 -21.34 23.57 41.53
CA PHE A 674 -22.79 23.72 41.44
C PHE A 674 -23.45 23.53 42.81
N ASP A 675 -23.90 24.64 43.40
CA ASP A 675 -24.56 24.66 44.72
C ASP A 675 -25.96 24.02 44.68
N GLY A 676 -26.29 23.27 45.74
CA GLY A 676 -27.63 22.69 45.95
C GLY A 676 -27.89 21.34 45.26
N ILE A 677 -26.86 20.70 44.70
CA ILE A 677 -26.98 19.42 44.00
C ILE A 677 -26.80 18.23 44.94
N SER A 678 -27.70 17.26 44.87
CA SER A 678 -27.53 15.94 45.51
C SER A 678 -26.65 15.01 44.65
N MET A 679 -25.48 14.64 45.16
CA MET A 679 -24.57 13.67 44.54
C MET A 679 -24.97 12.20 44.83
N ALA A 680 -26.05 11.96 45.56
CA ALA A 680 -26.45 10.62 45.98
C ALA A 680 -26.68 9.72 44.75
N GLY A 681 -26.02 8.55 44.73
CA GLY A 681 -26.13 7.58 43.64
C GLY A 681 -25.37 7.93 42.35
N PHE A 682 -24.72 9.10 42.26
CA PHE A 682 -23.93 9.45 41.07
C PHE A 682 -22.67 8.58 40.97
N ASN A 683 -22.43 8.04 39.77
CA ASN A 683 -21.22 7.32 39.43
C ASN A 683 -20.59 7.94 38.17
N PRO A 684 -19.40 8.56 38.25
CA PRO A 684 -18.78 9.20 37.09
C PRO A 684 -18.34 8.23 35.98
N ARG A 685 -18.37 6.91 36.23
CA ARG A 685 -18.01 5.88 35.26
C ARG A 685 -19.20 5.38 34.42
N THR A 686 -20.41 5.57 34.90
CA THR A 686 -21.60 5.00 34.27
C THR A 686 -22.62 6.10 34.07
N TYR A 687 -23.09 6.26 32.84
CA TYR A 687 -24.19 7.17 32.60
C TYR A 687 -25.48 6.61 33.21
N ASP A 688 -26.11 7.40 34.06
CA ASP A 688 -27.41 7.17 34.65
C ASP A 688 -28.41 8.24 34.17
N PRO A 689 -29.45 7.88 33.40
CA PRO A 689 -30.45 8.84 32.92
C PRO A 689 -31.34 9.40 34.03
N GLN A 690 -31.40 8.79 35.22
CA GLN A 690 -32.24 9.23 36.33
C GLN A 690 -31.52 10.20 37.28
N ASN A 691 -30.19 10.24 37.22
CA ASN A 691 -29.39 11.11 38.06
C ASN A 691 -29.16 12.47 37.37
N ILE A 692 -29.54 13.57 38.04
CA ILE A 692 -29.42 14.93 37.48
C ILE A 692 -27.99 15.31 37.08
N VAL A 693 -26.99 14.87 37.86
CA VAL A 693 -25.58 15.15 37.56
C VAL A 693 -25.15 14.41 36.30
N SER A 694 -25.52 13.13 36.18
CA SER A 694 -25.18 12.32 35.01
C SER A 694 -25.94 12.74 33.75
N ALA A 695 -27.23 13.06 33.84
CA ALA A 695 -28.09 13.30 32.70
C ALA A 695 -28.08 14.75 32.20
N VAL A 696 -27.80 15.74 33.06
CA VAL A 696 -27.91 17.17 32.71
C VAL A 696 -26.58 17.91 32.79
N LEU A 697 -25.79 17.68 33.84
CA LEU A 697 -24.58 18.49 34.08
C LEU A 697 -23.31 17.90 33.49
N GLN A 698 -23.09 16.60 33.66
CA GLN A 698 -21.95 15.89 33.10
C GLN A 698 -21.85 16.02 31.57
N PRO A 699 -22.94 15.95 30.78
CA PRO A 699 -22.86 16.07 29.32
C PRO A 699 -22.10 17.31 28.85
N ARG A 700 -22.21 18.44 29.56
CA ARG A 700 -21.52 19.71 29.21
C ARG A 700 -20.00 19.58 29.10
N PHE A 701 -19.42 18.58 29.78
CA PHE A 701 -18.00 18.29 29.78
C PHE A 701 -17.60 17.13 28.87
N LYS A 702 -18.54 16.56 28.12
CA LYS A 702 -18.33 15.33 27.34
C LYS A 702 -18.40 15.62 25.85
N VAL A 703 -17.71 14.79 25.08
CA VAL A 703 -17.78 14.82 23.61
C VAL A 703 -19.21 14.61 23.13
N GLY A 704 -19.59 15.32 22.07
CA GLY A 704 -20.93 15.19 21.47
C GLY A 704 -22.02 16.00 22.18
N TYR A 705 -21.67 16.80 23.18
CA TYR A 705 -22.57 17.80 23.75
C TYR A 705 -22.76 18.96 22.77
N ILE A 706 -24.00 19.21 22.38
CA ILE A 706 -24.41 20.31 21.51
C ILE A 706 -25.31 21.26 22.30
N LYS A 707 -24.85 22.48 22.53
CA LYS A 707 -25.64 23.56 23.14
C LYS A 707 -26.37 24.36 22.06
N PHE A 708 -27.62 24.72 22.34
CA PHE A 708 -28.47 25.62 21.55
C PHE A 708 -28.78 26.91 22.32
N ASN A 709 -29.57 27.78 21.70
CA ASN A 709 -30.12 28.96 22.36
C ASN A 709 -30.89 28.56 23.63
N SER A 710 -30.35 28.98 24.77
CA SER A 710 -30.83 28.60 26.10
C SER A 710 -31.51 29.76 26.83
N ASP A 711 -31.84 30.85 26.12
CA ASP A 711 -32.63 31.93 26.70
C ASP A 711 -33.98 31.37 27.19
N PRO A 712 -34.31 31.47 28.49
CA PRO A 712 -35.54 30.93 29.02
C PRO A 712 -36.79 31.57 28.42
N ASN A 713 -36.69 32.76 27.83
CA ASN A 713 -37.81 33.47 27.21
C ASN A 713 -37.98 33.14 25.73
N VAL A 714 -37.01 32.47 25.10
CA VAL A 714 -37.00 32.14 23.68
C VAL A 714 -36.92 30.63 23.53
N PRO A 715 -38.06 29.92 23.47
CA PRO A 715 -38.08 28.48 23.29
C PRO A 715 -37.71 28.09 21.85
N LEU A 716 -37.29 26.85 21.65
CA LEU A 716 -37.09 26.32 20.30
C LEU A 716 -38.45 26.10 19.63
N PRO A 717 -38.64 26.49 18.36
CA PRO A 717 -39.87 26.18 17.65
C PRO A 717 -40.12 24.68 17.51
N GLU A 718 -41.36 24.33 17.18
CA GLU A 718 -41.74 22.96 16.81
C GLU A 718 -40.90 22.44 15.63
N GLY A 719 -40.52 21.17 15.70
CA GLY A 719 -39.71 20.52 14.67
C GLY A 719 -38.65 19.59 15.26
N ASN A 720 -37.84 19.00 14.38
CA ASN A 720 -36.79 18.06 14.74
C ASN A 720 -35.41 18.68 14.55
N ILE A 721 -34.48 18.35 15.44
CA ILE A 721 -33.06 18.62 15.27
C ILE A 721 -32.39 17.38 14.71
N ARG A 722 -31.70 17.52 13.57
CA ARG A 722 -30.95 16.46 12.90
C ARG A 722 -29.46 16.79 12.90
N VAL A 723 -28.62 15.82 13.25
CA VAL A 723 -27.17 16.04 13.35
C VAL A 723 -26.41 15.03 12.51
N SER A 724 -25.60 15.51 11.57
CA SER A 724 -24.63 14.70 10.84
C SER A 724 -23.23 15.00 11.33
N TYR A 725 -22.38 13.98 11.49
CA TYR A 725 -20.97 14.15 11.85
C TYR A 725 -20.13 12.93 11.45
N ARG A 726 -18.81 13.09 11.46
CA ARG A 726 -17.86 11.98 11.35
C ARG A 726 -17.16 11.74 12.68
N PHE A 727 -16.82 10.50 12.98
CA PHE A 727 -16.13 10.12 14.21
C PHE A 727 -14.87 9.30 13.92
N TYR A 728 -13.94 9.29 14.87
CA TYR A 728 -12.65 8.59 14.77
C TYR A 728 -12.13 8.17 16.15
N PHE A 729 -11.10 7.30 16.17
CA PHE A 729 -10.56 6.67 17.39
C PHE A 729 -9.06 6.97 17.60
N THR A 730 -8.41 7.71 16.69
CA THR A 730 -6.96 7.98 16.65
C THR A 730 -6.48 9.16 17.51
N GLY A 731 -7.38 9.83 18.23
CA GLY A 731 -7.04 10.94 19.11
C GLY A 731 -6.41 10.53 20.43
N GLN A 732 -6.05 11.54 21.23
CA GLN A 732 -5.35 11.37 22.49
C GLN A 732 -6.20 10.56 23.49
N ARG A 733 -5.61 9.54 24.12
CA ARG A 733 -6.17 8.92 25.33
C ARG A 733 -5.87 9.85 26.51
N ALA A 734 -6.88 10.46 27.11
CA ALA A 734 -6.69 11.26 28.30
C ALA A 734 -6.23 10.37 29.47
N GLY A 735 -5.28 10.86 30.28
CA GLY A 735 -4.75 10.14 31.43
C GLY A 735 -3.47 9.33 31.21
N GLN A 736 -2.97 9.19 29.97
CA GLN A 736 -1.59 8.75 29.74
C GLN A 736 -0.66 9.97 29.70
N ALA A 737 0.40 9.94 30.52
CA ALA A 737 1.40 10.99 30.54
C ALA A 737 2.02 11.14 29.14
N ALA A 738 2.05 12.37 28.62
CA ALA A 738 2.77 12.65 27.39
C ALA A 738 4.24 12.25 27.58
N ILE A 739 4.70 11.26 26.82
CA ILE A 739 6.11 10.90 26.81
C ILE A 739 6.85 12.04 26.10
N PRO A 740 7.84 12.70 26.73
CA PRO A 740 8.58 13.79 26.10
C PRO A 740 9.14 13.37 24.74
N GLY A 741 8.81 14.12 23.69
CA GLY A 741 9.29 13.86 22.31
C GLY A 741 8.42 12.92 21.47
N GLN A 742 7.29 12.41 21.98
CA GLN A 742 6.34 11.62 21.18
C GLN A 742 5.11 12.41 20.74
N THR A 743 4.60 12.11 19.53
CA THR A 743 3.36 12.67 19.00
C THR A 743 2.15 12.27 19.85
N LYS A 744 1.23 13.22 20.10
CA LYS A 744 -0.01 13.05 20.88
C LYS A 744 -1.06 12.11 20.24
N THR A 745 -0.70 11.36 19.21
CA THR A 745 -1.61 10.65 18.31
C THR A 745 -1.15 9.21 18.09
N SER A 746 -2.05 8.30 17.73
CA SER A 746 -1.67 6.96 17.28
C SER A 746 -0.80 7.03 16.03
N SER A 747 0.09 6.04 15.84
CA SER A 747 0.96 5.94 14.66
C SER A 747 0.69 4.67 13.89
N PHE A 748 0.74 4.76 12.56
CA PHE A 748 0.60 3.61 11.67
C PHE A 748 1.94 3.30 11.03
N ALA A 749 2.26 2.01 10.95
CA ALA A 749 3.35 1.49 10.14
C ALA A 749 2.79 0.47 9.16
N VAL A 750 3.25 0.50 7.92
CA VAL A 750 2.79 -0.43 6.90
C VAL A 750 3.97 -1.27 6.43
N ASP A 751 3.86 -2.58 6.54
CA ASP A 751 4.66 -3.49 5.72
C ASP A 751 3.87 -3.76 4.45
N TYR A 752 4.54 -3.71 3.31
CA TYR A 752 3.92 -4.14 2.08
C TYR A 752 4.94 -4.91 1.27
N ASP A 753 4.44 -5.96 0.62
CA ASP A 753 5.24 -6.74 -0.31
C ASP A 753 5.47 -5.84 -1.53
N THR A 754 6.52 -5.02 -1.49
CA THR A 754 6.82 -4.12 -2.60
C THR A 754 7.34 -4.90 -3.79
N ARG A 755 6.43 -5.43 -4.61
CA ARG A 755 6.66 -5.51 -6.07
C ARG A 755 6.89 -4.12 -6.70
N GLN A 756 6.78 -3.07 -5.88
CA GLN A 756 6.93 -1.67 -6.19
C GLN A 756 8.33 -1.10 -6.03
N LEU A 757 9.29 -1.81 -5.46
CA LEU A 757 10.68 -1.36 -5.51
C LEU A 757 11.49 -2.42 -6.23
N MET A 758 11.99 -2.04 -7.42
CA MET A 758 12.92 -2.86 -8.17
C MET A 758 14.32 -2.32 -7.94
N ASN A 759 15.16 -3.13 -7.31
CA ASN A 759 16.59 -2.88 -7.24
C ASN A 759 17.25 -3.46 -8.49
N VAL A 760 17.89 -2.57 -9.25
CA VAL A 760 18.76 -2.91 -10.37
C VAL A 760 20.19 -2.84 -9.86
N LEU A 761 20.81 -4.00 -9.68
CA LEU A 761 22.23 -4.12 -9.42
C LEU A 761 22.93 -4.41 -10.75
N LEU A 762 23.83 -3.54 -11.19
CA LEU A 762 24.61 -3.72 -12.40
C LEU A 762 26.09 -3.61 -12.06
N THR A 763 26.83 -4.67 -12.34
CA THR A 763 28.28 -4.71 -12.26
C THR A 763 28.85 -4.81 -13.67
N ILE A 764 29.65 -3.84 -14.07
CA ILE A 764 30.37 -3.85 -15.33
C ILE A 764 31.80 -4.30 -15.08
N ARG A 765 32.22 -5.38 -15.74
CA ARG A 765 33.59 -5.93 -15.70
C ARG A 765 34.28 -5.70 -17.04
N ASN A 766 35.18 -4.72 -17.11
CA ASN A 766 35.91 -4.35 -18.33
C ASN A 766 37.27 -5.06 -18.44
N TYR A 767 37.63 -5.57 -19.62
CA TYR A 767 38.98 -6.08 -19.93
C TYR A 767 39.75 -5.09 -20.83
N PRO A 768 40.71 -4.33 -20.30
CA PRO A 768 41.47 -3.35 -21.08
C PRO A 768 42.35 -4.02 -22.15
N GLN A 769 42.56 -3.36 -23.29
CA GLN A 769 43.46 -3.85 -24.36
C GLN A 769 44.94 -3.78 -23.92
N SER A 770 45.39 -4.80 -23.21
CA SER A 770 46.78 -5.01 -22.78
C SER A 770 47.14 -6.50 -22.89
N SER A 771 48.44 -6.82 -22.88
CA SER A 771 48.95 -8.20 -22.95
C SER A 771 48.61 -9.04 -21.70
N ILE A 772 48.24 -8.39 -20.59
CA ILE A 772 47.77 -9.02 -19.34
C ILE A 772 46.59 -8.18 -18.81
N PRO A 773 45.36 -8.39 -19.32
CA PRO A 773 44.21 -7.58 -18.95
C PRO A 773 43.78 -7.89 -17.52
N ASN A 774 44.11 -7.01 -16.58
CA ASN A 774 43.50 -7.01 -15.26
C ASN A 774 42.07 -6.44 -15.39
N PRO A 775 41.03 -7.21 -15.06
CA PRO A 775 39.66 -6.74 -15.18
C PRO A 775 39.38 -5.62 -14.18
N GLN A 776 38.76 -4.54 -14.65
CA GLN A 776 38.25 -3.46 -13.80
C GLN A 776 36.76 -3.65 -13.57
N THR A 777 36.29 -3.52 -12.32
CA THR A 777 34.89 -3.74 -11.95
C THR A 777 34.26 -2.48 -11.38
N VAL A 778 33.09 -2.12 -11.87
CA VAL A 778 32.25 -1.05 -11.33
C VAL A 778 30.89 -1.64 -11.00
N THR A 779 30.41 -1.47 -9.77
CA THR A 779 29.05 -1.87 -9.37
C THR A 779 28.22 -0.63 -9.07
N LEU A 780 27.06 -0.52 -9.72
CA LEU A 780 26.04 0.48 -9.44
C LEU A 780 24.76 -0.19 -8.95
N LYS A 781 24.11 0.46 -7.98
CA LYS A 781 22.77 0.11 -7.52
C LYS A 781 21.83 1.27 -7.86
N SER A 782 20.72 0.97 -8.50
CA SER A 782 19.61 1.91 -8.70
C SER A 782 18.32 1.28 -8.20
N THR A 783 17.41 2.11 -7.69
CA THR A 783 16.10 1.68 -7.20
C THR A 783 15.02 2.39 -8.00
N ALA A 784 13.99 1.65 -8.41
CA ALA A 784 12.88 2.18 -9.18
C ALA A 784 11.54 1.83 -8.54
N THR A 785 10.66 2.84 -8.41
CA THR A 785 9.28 2.65 -7.95
C THR A 785 8.41 2.10 -9.08
N VAL A 786 7.86 0.89 -8.93
CA VAL A 786 6.93 0.26 -9.88
C VAL A 786 5.49 0.61 -9.54
N ARG A 787 4.67 0.91 -10.54
CA ARG A 787 3.23 1.18 -10.36
C ARG A 787 2.40 -0.10 -10.14
N ASN A 788 2.75 -1.18 -10.85
CA ASN A 788 2.19 -2.54 -10.74
C ASN A 788 0.66 -2.61 -10.62
N TYR A 789 -0.04 -2.21 -11.69
CA TYR A 789 -1.50 -2.21 -11.78
C TYR A 789 -2.13 -3.58 -12.15
N THR A 790 -1.34 -4.62 -12.43
CA THR A 790 -1.85 -5.99 -12.55
C THR A 790 -1.99 -6.59 -11.15
N ARG A 791 -3.22 -6.78 -10.69
CA ARG A 791 -3.55 -7.62 -9.53
C ARG A 791 -3.93 -9.02 -9.98
#